data_AF-A0A8B9K0G9-F1
#
_entry.id   AF-A0A8B9K0G9-F1
#
_cell.length_a   1.000
_cell.length_b   1.000
_cell.length_c   1.000
_cell.angle_alpha   90.00
_cell.angle_beta   90.00
_cell.angle_gamma   90.00
#
_symmetry.space_group_name_H-M   'P 1'
#
loop_
_entity.id
_entity.type
_entity.pdbx_description
1 polymer ?
#
loop_
_entity_poly.entity_id
_entity_poly.type
_entity_poly.pdbx_seq_one_letter_code
_entity_poly.pdbx_strand_id
1 'polypeptide(L)'
;MDVSLALGGQDSGLLANSADRLKHPCEEQDRSSSPSVLRCVTSTWKDGLLNRKRPFVGRCCHSCTPQSQEWLFNSSIPSLGLRNVIYINETHTRHRGWLARRLSYVLFVLERDVRKDMFARNVVDNVLNSMCQPDTPLCKCHPGWSGEHVLLFALFQHNAPLVFLPVHKSHIDYLLITFILFCHNIKAPHIAAGNNLNIPIFSTLIRKLGGFFIRRKLDETSDGKKDVLYRSLLYSVKELLRQQQFLEVYLEGTRSRSGKPSPARAGMLSIVVDALCAGSIPDVLIVPVGISYDRILEGNYNSEQLGKPKKNESLWGVACGVFRMLRKNYGCVRVDFTQPFSLKEYLDTQRSRNLPASLTLEQVLIPTIIAARPDQALFNGEEEEHPDSRELFDEPWRRQIISNLAKHVLFTASKSSAIMSTHIVACLLLYRHRQGVLLSKLVEDFFNMKEEILSRDFDLGFSGNSEDVVMHALNLLGNCVNVTSTNRNTEFIIAPSNTVPALFELNFYSNGLFHVFIADAIIACSTLAMLREQAAEACNGELGSSSTLLSQERLIRRAAGLSHFLSNEVQVAMPCQTIYQVFQDAVTRLIEYGVLIVAEEDQEELSPSEEPWPKKFPEPLSWRSDEEDEDSDFGEEQRDRYLKVNQNKPHQEFFTFLQRVISPVLEAYSGAAIFVHSLLSPMAEREYTQKLFRYLLTRTEKGVAAFESATHYLVKNTVKTFKELGVLKERCEDGVCRLELSTTFQPQANRNKLLHYILGFSLL
;
A
#
# COMPACT_ATOMS: atom_id res chain seq x y z
N MET A 1 -10.20 -44.63 -46.00
CA MET A 1 -9.77 -44.94 -47.38
C MET A 1 -8.67 -43.96 -47.71
N ASP A 2 -7.48 -44.15 -47.17
CA ASP A 2 -6.38 -45.01 -47.67
C ASP A 2 -5.58 -44.38 -48.83
N VAL A 3 -4.25 -44.43 -48.66
CA VAL A 3 -3.19 -44.52 -49.69
C VAL A 3 -2.79 -43.17 -50.33
N SER A 4 -1.66 -42.51 -50.02
CA SER A 4 -0.21 -42.87 -50.00
C SER A 4 0.37 -43.25 -51.37
N LEU A 5 1.50 -42.62 -51.76
CA LEU A 5 2.58 -43.03 -52.72
C LEU A 5 3.09 -41.78 -53.46
N ALA A 6 4.37 -41.52 -53.76
CA ALA A 6 5.63 -42.27 -53.79
C ALA A 6 6.78 -41.23 -53.69
N LEU A 7 7.86 -41.39 -52.92
CA LEU A 7 9.08 -42.21 -53.12
C LEU A 7 9.90 -41.89 -54.38
N GLY A 8 11.17 -41.51 -54.19
CA GLY A 8 12.27 -42.13 -54.94
C GLY A 8 13.52 -41.29 -55.30
N GLY A 9 14.64 -41.55 -54.59
CA GLY A 9 16.01 -41.61 -55.14
C GLY A 9 16.95 -40.46 -54.72
N GLN A 10 18.21 -40.66 -54.30
CA GLN A 10 19.09 -41.84 -54.24
C GLN A 10 20.27 -41.55 -53.28
N ASP A 11 20.68 -42.56 -52.51
CA ASP A 11 21.93 -42.67 -51.71
C ASP A 11 23.16 -42.85 -52.63
N SER A 12 24.39 -42.45 -52.31
CA SER A 12 25.38 -43.11 -51.42
C SER A 12 26.78 -42.68 -51.92
N GLY A 13 27.90 -42.60 -51.18
CA GLY A 13 28.22 -42.86 -49.78
C GLY A 13 29.74 -42.64 -49.54
N LEU A 14 30.21 -42.71 -48.28
CA LEU A 14 31.45 -43.38 -47.82
C LEU A 14 31.79 -43.06 -46.34
N LEU A 15 31.57 -44.09 -45.51
CA LEU A 15 32.35 -44.61 -44.36
C LEU A 15 33.35 -43.73 -43.57
N ALA A 16 33.12 -43.58 -42.24
CA ALA A 16 33.81 -44.29 -41.13
C ALA A 16 33.98 -43.46 -39.82
N ASN A 17 33.47 -44.01 -38.70
CA ASN A 17 33.86 -43.95 -37.25
C ASN A 17 34.60 -42.71 -36.69
N SER A 18 34.37 -42.17 -35.47
CA SER A 18 33.58 -42.54 -34.29
C SER A 18 33.76 -41.44 -33.21
N ALA A 19 32.76 -41.29 -32.33
CA ALA A 19 32.78 -40.68 -30.98
C ALA A 19 32.66 -39.14 -30.79
N ASP A 20 31.82 -38.84 -29.80
CA ASP A 20 31.72 -37.65 -28.94
C ASP A 20 30.88 -36.40 -29.29
N ARG A 21 30.04 -36.10 -28.29
CA ARG A 21 29.26 -34.91 -27.94
C ARG A 21 29.61 -33.59 -28.65
N LEU A 22 28.59 -32.91 -29.19
CA LEU A 22 28.46 -31.44 -29.28
C LEU A 22 26.95 -31.10 -29.40
N LYS A 23 26.30 -30.55 -28.36
CA LYS A 23 26.09 -29.10 -28.13
C LYS A 23 25.97 -28.28 -29.41
N HIS A 24 24.76 -27.74 -29.67
CA HIS A 24 24.59 -26.56 -30.51
C HIS A 24 23.84 -25.45 -29.75
N PRO A 25 24.21 -24.18 -30.00
CA PRO A 25 23.90 -23.03 -29.16
C PRO A 25 22.70 -22.24 -29.69
N CYS A 26 21.99 -21.56 -28.79
CA CYS A 26 21.08 -20.48 -29.17
C CYS A 26 21.57 -19.22 -28.46
N GLU A 27 22.48 -18.50 -29.12
CA GLU A 27 22.84 -17.13 -28.77
C GLU A 27 21.80 -16.21 -29.44
N GLU A 28 20.96 -15.55 -28.64
CA GLU A 28 20.13 -14.43 -29.08
C GLU A 28 21.03 -13.22 -29.34
N GLN A 29 21.00 -12.73 -30.59
CA GLN A 29 21.81 -11.62 -31.04
C GLN A 29 21.16 -10.29 -30.63
N ASP A 30 21.72 -9.67 -29.59
CA ASP A 30 21.41 -8.31 -29.09
C ASP A 30 21.51 -7.28 -30.23
N ARG A 31 20.38 -6.74 -30.68
CA ARG A 31 20.29 -5.52 -31.49
C ARG A 31 19.19 -4.59 -30.96
N SER A 32 19.44 -3.97 -29.81
CA SER A 32 18.71 -2.76 -29.39
C SER A 32 19.62 -1.84 -28.57
N SER A 33 20.11 -0.77 -29.20
CA SER A 33 20.98 0.24 -28.61
C SER A 33 20.15 1.38 -28.00
N SER A 34 19.55 1.14 -26.82
CA SER A 34 18.97 2.21 -25.99
C SER A 34 19.39 2.04 -24.53
N PRO A 35 20.12 3.00 -23.93
CA PRO A 35 20.58 2.91 -22.55
C PRO A 35 19.48 3.44 -21.61
N SER A 36 18.66 2.55 -21.05
CA SER A 36 17.86 2.90 -19.87
C SER A 36 18.72 2.73 -18.61
N VAL A 37 18.57 3.61 -17.62
CA VAL A 37 19.11 3.43 -16.24
C VAL A 37 18.80 2.05 -15.71
N LEU A 38 17.60 1.60 -16.06
CA LEU A 38 16.98 0.35 -15.68
C LEU A 38 17.77 -0.87 -16.20
N ARG A 39 18.62 -0.73 -17.23
CA ARG A 39 19.51 -1.81 -17.70
C ARG A 39 20.89 -1.80 -17.00
N CYS A 40 21.38 -0.64 -16.56
CA CYS A 40 22.73 -0.51 -16.01
C CYS A 40 22.87 -1.30 -14.68
N VAL A 41 21.88 -1.15 -13.79
CA VAL A 41 21.85 -1.84 -12.49
C VAL A 41 21.43 -3.32 -12.64
N THR A 42 20.52 -3.62 -13.58
CA THR A 42 20.11 -5.01 -13.82
C THR A 42 21.23 -5.85 -14.43
N SER A 43 22.28 -5.29 -15.04
CA SER A 43 23.42 -6.09 -15.51
C SER A 43 24.24 -6.69 -14.36
N THR A 44 24.43 -5.95 -13.27
CA THR A 44 25.08 -6.43 -12.04
C THR A 44 24.19 -7.38 -11.21
N TRP A 45 22.87 -7.39 -11.44
CA TRP A 45 21.89 -8.20 -10.69
C TRP A 45 21.27 -9.35 -11.53
N LYS A 46 21.50 -9.37 -12.84
CA LYS A 46 20.91 -10.30 -13.82
C LYS A 46 21.27 -11.75 -13.52
N ASP A 47 22.48 -11.98 -13.03
CA ASP A 47 22.96 -13.33 -12.72
C ASP A 47 22.33 -13.93 -11.45
N GLY A 48 21.62 -13.11 -10.65
CA GLY A 48 20.92 -13.54 -9.42
C GLY A 48 19.40 -13.65 -9.51
N LEU A 49 18.75 -13.03 -10.52
CA LEU A 49 17.29 -12.87 -10.56
C LEU A 49 16.55 -14.02 -11.26
N LEU A 50 17.17 -14.68 -12.25
CA LEU A 50 16.53 -15.76 -13.02
C LEU A 50 16.33 -17.06 -12.21
N ASN A 51 16.89 -17.15 -11.00
CA ASN A 51 16.83 -18.33 -10.13
C ASN A 51 16.13 -18.08 -8.78
N ARG A 52 15.57 -16.89 -8.51
CA ARG A 52 14.89 -16.62 -7.23
C ARG A 52 13.47 -17.20 -7.20
N LYS A 53 13.21 -18.03 -6.18
CA LYS A 53 11.85 -18.37 -5.70
C LYS A 53 11.10 -17.06 -5.41
N ARG A 54 9.79 -16.99 -5.70
CA ARG A 54 8.96 -15.80 -5.39
C ARG A 54 9.16 -15.41 -3.92
N PRO A 55 9.42 -14.13 -3.60
CA PRO A 55 9.57 -13.71 -2.22
C PRO A 55 8.25 -13.94 -1.47
N PHE A 56 8.32 -14.54 -0.28
CA PHE A 56 7.16 -14.52 0.61
C PHE A 56 7.00 -13.11 1.17
N VAL A 57 6.06 -12.35 0.60
CA VAL A 57 5.75 -11.00 1.05
C VAL A 57 4.69 -11.10 2.15
N GLY A 58 4.98 -10.50 3.32
CA GLY A 58 4.05 -10.49 4.45
C GLY A 58 4.51 -11.25 5.69
N ARG A 59 5.81 -11.29 5.99
CA ARG A 59 6.25 -11.64 7.35
C ARG A 59 5.72 -10.63 8.37
N CYS A 60 5.42 -11.09 9.58
CA CYS A 60 5.06 -10.18 10.66
C CYS A 60 6.30 -9.40 11.13
N CYS A 61 6.08 -8.29 11.83
CA CYS A 61 7.15 -7.38 12.23
C CYS A 61 8.00 -8.00 13.35
N HIS A 62 9.31 -8.13 13.11
CA HIS A 62 10.27 -8.62 14.11
C HIS A 62 10.21 -7.80 15.40
N SER A 63 10.17 -6.47 15.28
CA SER A 63 10.18 -5.56 16.41
C SER A 63 8.92 -5.65 17.28
N CYS A 64 7.75 -5.93 16.68
CA CYS A 64 6.48 -5.97 17.42
C CYS A 64 6.11 -7.37 17.89
N THR A 65 6.51 -8.41 17.15
CA THR A 65 6.11 -9.80 17.37
C THR A 65 7.26 -10.75 16.99
N PRO A 66 8.40 -10.72 17.71
CA PRO A 66 9.58 -11.52 17.38
C PRO A 66 9.33 -13.04 17.47
N GLN A 67 8.60 -13.50 18.49
CA GLN A 67 8.29 -14.93 18.69
C GLN A 67 7.37 -15.44 17.57
N SER A 68 6.29 -14.70 17.26
CA SER A 68 5.45 -15.04 16.12
C SER A 68 6.23 -15.09 14.82
N GLN A 69 7.18 -14.16 14.62
CA GLN A 69 7.96 -14.10 13.40
C GLN A 69 8.82 -15.34 13.17
N GLU A 70 9.47 -15.81 14.23
CA GLU A 70 10.34 -16.98 14.22
C GLU A 70 9.54 -18.29 14.17
N TRP A 71 8.47 -18.40 14.96
CA TRP A 71 7.80 -19.67 15.22
C TRP A 71 6.66 -19.93 14.23
N LEU A 72 5.88 -18.92 13.85
CA LEU A 72 4.73 -19.06 12.95
C LEU A 72 5.09 -18.98 11.45
N PHE A 73 6.37 -19.13 11.11
CA PHE A 73 6.84 -19.17 9.73
C PHE A 73 7.74 -20.36 9.47
N ASN A 74 7.42 -21.14 8.44
CA ASN A 74 8.27 -22.23 7.98
C ASN A 74 9.04 -21.81 6.73
N SER A 75 10.37 -21.95 6.76
CA SER A 75 11.29 -21.55 5.68
C SER A 75 11.10 -22.30 4.37
N SER A 76 10.38 -23.43 4.35
CA SER A 76 10.07 -24.21 3.15
C SER A 76 8.87 -23.69 2.33
N ILE A 77 8.09 -22.75 2.88
CA ILE A 77 6.86 -22.21 2.29
C ILE A 77 7.05 -21.32 1.02
N PRO A 78 8.14 -20.55 0.83
CA PRO A 78 8.29 -19.63 -0.30
C PRO A 78 8.32 -20.29 -1.70
N SER A 79 8.44 -21.62 -1.82
CA SER A 79 8.56 -22.30 -3.13
C SER A 79 7.24 -22.60 -3.85
N LEU A 80 6.08 -22.19 -3.32
CA LEU A 80 4.77 -22.62 -3.84
C LEU A 80 4.05 -21.48 -4.59
N GLY A 81 3.97 -21.62 -5.92
CA GLY A 81 3.40 -20.64 -6.86
C GLY A 81 1.87 -20.59 -6.95
N LEU A 82 1.35 -19.82 -7.90
CA LEU A 82 -0.06 -19.39 -7.94
C LEU A 82 -1.05 -20.40 -8.57
N ARG A 83 -2.29 -20.41 -8.04
CA ARG A 83 -3.50 -20.76 -8.79
C ARG A 83 -4.57 -19.68 -8.59
N ASN A 84 -5.34 -19.40 -9.62
CA ASN A 84 -6.39 -18.39 -9.58
C ASN A 84 -7.69 -19.01 -9.05
N VAL A 85 -8.29 -18.36 -8.04
CA VAL A 85 -9.54 -18.77 -7.37
C VAL A 85 -10.72 -18.91 -8.36
N ILE A 86 -10.73 -18.12 -9.43
CA ILE A 86 -11.77 -18.14 -10.48
C ILE A 86 -11.57 -19.33 -11.45
N TYR A 87 -10.37 -19.90 -11.53
CA TYR A 87 -10.07 -21.08 -12.36
C TYR A 87 -9.95 -22.38 -11.55
N ILE A 88 -10.49 -22.40 -10.33
CA ILE A 88 -10.63 -23.63 -9.55
C ILE A 88 -11.61 -24.56 -10.26
N ASN A 89 -11.08 -25.63 -10.86
CA ASN A 89 -11.85 -26.68 -11.54
C ASN A 89 -12.45 -27.71 -10.56
N GLU A 90 -13.40 -28.51 -11.04
CA GLU A 90 -14.13 -29.54 -10.29
C GLU A 90 -13.21 -30.61 -9.63
N THR A 91 -11.98 -30.77 -10.12
CA THR A 91 -10.97 -31.65 -9.52
C THR A 91 -10.40 -31.11 -8.21
N HIS A 92 -10.62 -29.83 -7.92
CA HIS A 92 -10.11 -29.14 -6.73
C HIS A 92 -11.20 -28.84 -5.69
N THR A 93 -12.46 -29.25 -5.93
CA THR A 93 -13.59 -28.96 -5.04
C THR A 93 -14.36 -30.23 -4.67
N ARG A 94 -15.01 -30.22 -3.49
CA ARG A 94 -15.80 -31.34 -2.97
C ARG A 94 -17.07 -31.64 -3.79
N HIS A 95 -17.60 -30.65 -4.53
CA HIS A 95 -18.85 -30.73 -5.28
C HIS A 95 -18.60 -30.74 -6.80
N ARG A 96 -19.19 -31.71 -7.51
CA ARG A 96 -19.01 -31.94 -8.96
C ARG A 96 -20.16 -31.33 -9.78
N GLY A 97 -19.90 -30.84 -11.01
CA GLY A 97 -20.91 -30.39 -11.98
C GLY A 97 -20.90 -28.89 -12.37
N TRP A 98 -21.47 -28.56 -13.54
CA TRP A 98 -21.49 -27.19 -14.12
C TRP A 98 -22.21 -26.15 -13.26
N LEU A 99 -23.32 -26.54 -12.64
CA LEU A 99 -24.06 -25.66 -11.75
C LEU A 99 -23.28 -25.43 -10.45
N ALA A 100 -22.63 -26.47 -9.93
CA ALA A 100 -21.69 -26.36 -8.82
C ALA A 100 -20.51 -25.44 -9.19
N ARG A 101 -19.92 -25.51 -10.39
CA ARG A 101 -18.81 -24.59 -10.78
C ARG A 101 -19.13 -23.10 -10.64
N ARG A 102 -20.35 -22.67 -10.90
CA ARG A 102 -20.75 -21.24 -10.90
C ARG A 102 -21.55 -20.83 -9.66
N LEU A 103 -22.15 -21.81 -8.97
CA LEU A 103 -22.99 -21.59 -7.79
C LEU A 103 -22.51 -22.39 -6.58
N SER A 104 -21.32 -23.01 -6.55
CA SER A 104 -20.82 -23.81 -5.40
C SER A 104 -20.94 -23.03 -4.11
N TYR A 105 -20.59 -21.75 -4.17
CA TYR A 105 -20.75 -20.83 -3.07
C TYR A 105 -22.22 -20.68 -2.66
N VAL A 106 -23.11 -20.36 -3.62
CA VAL A 106 -24.55 -20.18 -3.39
C VAL A 106 -25.22 -21.46 -2.90
N LEU A 107 -24.92 -22.62 -3.48
CA LEU A 107 -25.39 -23.94 -3.08
C LEU A 107 -24.92 -24.28 -1.66
N PHE A 108 -23.63 -24.07 -1.35
CA PHE A 108 -23.10 -24.20 0.00
C PHE A 108 -23.86 -23.32 1.01
N VAL A 109 -24.15 -22.07 0.67
CA VAL A 109 -24.93 -21.21 1.58
C VAL A 109 -26.38 -21.69 1.74
N LEU A 110 -26.99 -22.17 0.66
CA LEU A 110 -28.38 -22.61 0.66
C LEU A 110 -28.56 -23.94 1.41
N GLU A 111 -27.58 -24.85 1.33
CA GLU A 111 -27.54 -26.16 2.00
C GLU A 111 -27.02 -26.08 3.44
N ARG A 112 -26.59 -24.90 3.91
CA ARG A 112 -26.11 -24.74 5.28
C ARG A 112 -27.25 -24.84 6.28
N ASP A 113 -27.43 -26.05 6.80
CA ASP A 113 -28.18 -26.29 8.03
C ASP A 113 -27.19 -26.22 9.21
N VAL A 114 -27.48 -25.38 10.21
CA VAL A 114 -26.56 -25.10 11.32
C VAL A 114 -26.58 -26.26 12.31
N ARG A 115 -26.01 -27.41 11.91
CA ARG A 115 -25.84 -28.57 12.79
C ARG A 115 -24.47 -28.54 13.46
N LYS A 116 -24.42 -28.87 14.76
CA LYS A 116 -23.23 -28.86 15.63
C LYS A 116 -22.14 -29.88 15.23
N ASP A 117 -22.37 -30.70 14.23
CA ASP A 117 -21.50 -31.74 13.70
C ASP A 117 -20.70 -31.30 12.46
N MET A 118 -21.03 -30.15 11.85
CA MET A 118 -20.25 -29.56 10.74
C MET A 118 -18.92 -28.94 11.17
N PHE A 119 -18.66 -28.85 12.48
CA PHE A 119 -17.37 -28.47 13.03
C PHE A 119 -16.44 -29.67 12.93
N ALA A 120 -15.49 -29.62 11.98
CA ALA A 120 -14.52 -30.70 11.81
C ALA A 120 -13.79 -30.95 13.15
N ARG A 121 -14.13 -32.06 13.81
CA ARG A 121 -13.46 -32.49 15.05
C ARG A 121 -12.03 -32.94 14.77
N ASN A 122 -11.72 -33.33 13.52
CA ASN A 122 -10.45 -33.92 13.12
C ASN A 122 -9.91 -33.29 11.82
N VAL A 123 -9.71 -31.97 11.79
CA VAL A 123 -8.92 -31.32 10.70
C VAL A 123 -7.49 -31.89 10.67
N VAL A 124 -7.01 -32.30 11.84
CA VAL A 124 -5.67 -32.87 12.07
C VAL A 124 -5.44 -34.16 11.27
N ASP A 125 -6.39 -35.10 11.29
CA ASP A 125 -6.23 -36.40 10.63
C ASP A 125 -6.26 -36.30 9.09
N ASN A 126 -7.05 -35.37 8.55
CA ASN A 126 -7.12 -35.16 7.10
C ASN A 126 -5.84 -34.56 6.51
N VAL A 127 -5.08 -33.83 7.32
CA VAL A 127 -3.81 -33.20 6.92
C VAL A 127 -2.62 -34.14 7.15
N LEU A 128 -2.64 -34.93 8.22
CA LEU A 128 -1.64 -35.99 8.43
C LEU A 128 -1.71 -37.04 7.31
N ASN A 129 -2.92 -37.41 6.88
CA ASN A 129 -3.10 -38.35 5.77
C ASN A 129 -2.69 -37.78 4.39
N SER A 130 -2.65 -36.46 4.22
CA SER A 130 -2.12 -35.84 2.98
C SER A 130 -0.61 -35.60 3.03
N MET A 131 0.00 -35.54 4.22
CA MET A 131 1.44 -35.35 4.40
C MET A 131 2.23 -36.66 4.59
N CYS A 132 1.59 -37.77 4.98
CA CYS A 132 2.26 -39.06 5.23
C CYS A 132 1.71 -40.20 4.34
N GLN A 133 2.27 -40.39 3.15
CA GLN A 133 2.25 -41.69 2.45
C GLN A 133 3.67 -42.04 1.98
N PRO A 134 4.35 -43.06 2.55
CA PRO A 134 5.76 -43.32 2.26
C PRO A 134 6.09 -44.03 0.95
N ASP A 135 5.15 -44.72 0.26
CA ASP A 135 5.52 -45.68 -0.79
C ASP A 135 4.72 -45.55 -2.11
N THR A 136 4.74 -44.37 -2.73
CA THR A 136 4.29 -44.24 -4.14
C THR A 136 5.29 -43.41 -4.96
N PRO A 137 5.79 -43.93 -6.11
CA PRO A 137 6.68 -43.16 -6.97
C PRO A 137 5.86 -42.10 -7.72
N LEU A 138 6.22 -40.83 -7.52
CA LEU A 138 5.63 -39.64 -8.15
C LEU A 138 4.12 -39.43 -7.95
N CYS A 139 3.70 -39.27 -6.69
CA CYS A 139 2.56 -38.40 -6.42
C CYS A 139 3.03 -36.94 -6.60
N LYS A 140 2.65 -36.35 -7.74
CA LYS A 140 2.85 -34.93 -8.07
C LYS A 140 2.35 -34.07 -6.91
N CYS A 141 3.24 -33.59 -6.05
CA CYS A 141 2.96 -32.50 -5.11
C CYS A 141 2.43 -31.33 -5.94
N HIS A 142 1.13 -31.02 -5.82
CA HIS A 142 0.52 -29.89 -6.51
C HIS A 142 1.19 -28.60 -6.01
N PRO A 143 1.84 -27.81 -6.89
CA PRO A 143 2.46 -26.57 -6.47
C PRO A 143 1.38 -25.48 -6.32
N GLY A 144 1.43 -24.79 -5.19
CA GLY A 144 0.56 -23.67 -4.82
C GLY A 144 -0.31 -24.06 -3.65
N TRP A 145 -0.18 -23.47 -2.47
CA TRP A 145 -0.18 -22.02 -2.19
C TRP A 145 0.73 -21.68 -0.99
N SER A 146 1.43 -20.54 -0.98
CA SER A 146 2.31 -20.17 0.14
C SER A 146 1.55 -19.80 1.43
N GLY A 147 0.41 -19.09 1.36
CA GLY A 147 -0.33 -18.63 2.55
C GLY A 147 -1.08 -19.73 3.33
N GLU A 148 -1.46 -20.83 2.68
CA GLU A 148 -2.24 -21.91 3.29
C GLU A 148 -1.45 -22.70 4.31
N HIS A 149 -0.21 -23.06 3.97
CA HIS A 149 0.67 -23.80 4.88
C HIS A 149 0.95 -22.99 6.15
N VAL A 150 1.06 -21.66 6.03
CA VAL A 150 1.23 -20.77 7.18
C VAL A 150 0.00 -20.81 8.09
N LEU A 151 -1.21 -20.72 7.50
CA LEU A 151 -2.46 -20.72 8.26
C LEU A 151 -2.71 -22.06 8.95
N LEU A 152 -2.50 -23.16 8.23
CA LEU A 152 -2.60 -24.51 8.77
C LEU A 152 -1.60 -24.72 9.90
N PHE A 153 -0.33 -24.35 9.70
CA PHE A 153 0.70 -24.47 10.71
C PHE A 153 0.35 -23.70 12.00
N ALA A 154 -0.15 -22.47 11.86
CA ALA A 154 -0.60 -21.68 13.00
C ALA A 154 -1.78 -22.32 13.75
N LEU A 155 -2.73 -22.92 13.02
CA LEU A 155 -3.82 -23.71 13.60
C LEU A 155 -3.33 -24.96 14.34
N PHE A 156 -2.31 -25.63 13.81
CA PHE A 156 -1.71 -26.82 14.43
C PHE A 156 -1.00 -26.51 15.75
N GLN A 157 -0.28 -25.39 15.83
CA GLN A 157 0.58 -25.11 16.99
C GLN A 157 -0.14 -24.41 18.14
N HIS A 158 -1.05 -23.47 17.88
CA HIS A 158 -1.51 -22.54 18.93
C HIS A 158 -2.97 -22.70 19.38
N ASN A 159 -3.79 -23.50 18.68
CA ASN A 159 -5.22 -23.73 19.01
C ASN A 159 -5.99 -22.45 19.41
N ALA A 160 -5.73 -21.34 18.70
CA ALA A 160 -6.27 -20.01 18.98
C ALA A 160 -7.19 -19.55 17.84
N PRO A 161 -8.22 -18.71 18.11
CA PRO A 161 -9.06 -18.15 17.06
C PRO A 161 -8.26 -17.22 16.14
N LEU A 162 -8.54 -17.34 14.84
CA LEU A 162 -7.97 -16.46 13.81
C LEU A 162 -8.90 -15.27 13.53
N VAL A 163 -8.30 -14.09 13.43
CA VAL A 163 -8.98 -12.86 12.99
C VAL A 163 -8.35 -12.38 11.70
N PHE A 164 -9.08 -12.55 10.60
CA PHE A 164 -8.69 -12.09 9.27
C PHE A 164 -9.01 -10.61 9.12
N LEU A 165 -8.00 -9.82 8.75
CA LEU A 165 -8.08 -8.37 8.59
C LEU A 165 -7.69 -7.98 7.15
N PRO A 166 -8.63 -8.15 6.19
CA PRO A 166 -8.39 -7.82 4.78
C PRO A 166 -8.48 -6.32 4.46
N VAL A 167 -7.77 -5.93 3.40
CA VAL A 167 -8.07 -4.69 2.64
C VAL A 167 -9.40 -4.83 1.91
N HIS A 168 -10.15 -3.74 1.75
CA HIS A 168 -11.48 -3.78 1.13
C HIS A 168 -11.52 -3.03 -0.20
N LYS A 169 -11.62 -3.74 -1.32
CA LYS A 169 -11.70 -3.16 -2.67
C LYS A 169 -13.04 -3.41 -3.36
N SER A 170 -13.76 -4.48 -3.03
CA SER A 170 -15.00 -4.89 -3.71
C SER A 170 -16.01 -5.57 -2.78
N HIS A 171 -17.30 -5.58 -3.12
CA HIS A 171 -18.30 -6.38 -2.37
C HIS A 171 -18.12 -7.88 -2.53
N ILE A 172 -17.34 -8.34 -3.51
CA ILE A 172 -17.01 -9.76 -3.59
C ILE A 172 -16.02 -10.19 -2.50
N ASP A 173 -15.28 -9.25 -1.88
CA ASP A 173 -14.30 -9.54 -0.83
C ASP A 173 -14.93 -10.35 0.31
N TYR A 174 -16.16 -9.99 0.73
CA TYR A 174 -16.91 -10.67 1.80
C TYR A 174 -17.08 -12.17 1.54
N LEU A 175 -17.12 -12.58 0.27
CA LEU A 175 -17.34 -13.97 -0.12
C LEU A 175 -16.01 -14.68 -0.37
N LEU A 176 -14.97 -13.93 -0.77
CA LEU A 176 -13.73 -14.47 -1.31
C LEU A 176 -12.92 -15.24 -0.26
N ILE A 177 -12.69 -14.64 0.91
CA ILE A 177 -11.94 -15.30 2.00
C ILE A 177 -12.69 -16.53 2.50
N THR A 178 -13.99 -16.39 2.73
CA THR A 178 -14.86 -17.52 3.12
C THR A 178 -14.82 -18.65 2.09
N PHE A 179 -14.85 -18.33 0.79
CA PHE A 179 -14.79 -19.32 -0.28
C PHE A 179 -13.44 -20.03 -0.32
N ILE A 180 -12.33 -19.29 -0.21
CA ILE A 180 -10.98 -19.89 -0.17
C ILE A 180 -10.88 -20.82 1.04
N LEU A 181 -11.20 -20.35 2.24
CA LEU A 181 -11.12 -21.20 3.45
C LEU A 181 -12.01 -22.45 3.33
N PHE A 182 -13.19 -22.33 2.75
CA PHE A 182 -14.08 -23.47 2.46
C PHE A 182 -13.45 -24.48 1.49
N CYS A 183 -12.88 -24.02 0.37
CA CYS A 183 -12.20 -24.87 -0.61
C CYS A 183 -11.05 -25.68 0.02
N HIS A 184 -10.43 -25.13 1.07
CA HIS A 184 -9.30 -25.73 1.77
C HIS A 184 -9.69 -26.48 3.06
N ASN A 185 -10.99 -26.76 3.27
CA ASN A 185 -11.51 -27.42 4.48
C ASN A 185 -11.16 -26.71 5.80
N ILE A 186 -10.89 -25.40 5.73
CA ILE A 186 -10.68 -24.54 6.89
C ILE A 186 -12.04 -23.96 7.30
N LYS A 187 -12.27 -23.87 8.61
CA LYS A 187 -13.50 -23.31 9.17
C LYS A 187 -13.74 -21.89 8.62
N ALA A 188 -14.95 -21.64 8.11
CA ALA A 188 -15.33 -20.32 7.61
C ALA A 188 -15.40 -19.28 8.74
N PRO A 189 -14.96 -18.03 8.50
CA PRO A 189 -15.01 -16.96 9.49
C PRO A 189 -16.41 -16.34 9.58
N HIS A 190 -16.69 -15.73 10.72
CA HIS A 190 -17.87 -14.89 10.92
C HIS A 190 -17.57 -13.47 10.41
N ILE A 191 -18.43 -12.94 9.56
CA ILE A 191 -18.16 -11.70 8.82
C ILE A 191 -18.83 -10.51 9.50
N ALA A 192 -18.04 -9.48 9.80
CA ALA A 192 -18.53 -8.18 10.23
C ALA A 192 -19.04 -7.36 9.01
N ALA A 193 -20.35 -7.42 8.73
CA ALA A 193 -20.96 -6.76 7.56
C ALA A 193 -21.61 -5.42 7.93
N GLY A 194 -21.51 -4.40 7.07
CA GLY A 194 -22.19 -3.12 7.31
C GLY A 194 -23.70 -3.20 7.09
N ASN A 195 -24.49 -2.48 7.89
CA ASN A 195 -25.96 -2.42 7.76
C ASN A 195 -26.50 -2.05 6.37
N ASN A 196 -25.69 -1.38 5.53
CA ASN A 196 -26.06 -1.01 4.16
C ASN A 196 -26.27 -2.23 3.23
N LEU A 197 -25.85 -3.42 3.65
CA LEU A 197 -26.05 -4.68 2.94
C LEU A 197 -27.25 -5.49 3.49
N ASN A 198 -28.01 -4.93 4.44
CA ASN A 198 -29.20 -5.58 5.00
C ASN A 198 -30.40 -5.44 4.06
N ILE A 199 -30.31 -6.08 2.90
CA ILE A 199 -31.37 -6.13 1.89
C ILE A 199 -32.08 -7.49 2.03
N PRO A 200 -33.42 -7.57 1.95
CA PRO A 200 -34.14 -8.85 2.05
C PRO A 200 -33.56 -9.89 1.08
N ILE A 201 -33.47 -11.16 1.49
CA ILE A 201 -32.73 -12.27 0.82
C ILE A 201 -31.21 -12.23 1.07
N PHE A 202 -30.53 -11.13 0.72
CA PHE A 202 -29.07 -11.02 0.92
C PHE A 202 -28.70 -11.00 2.41
N SER A 203 -29.56 -10.41 3.23
CA SER A 203 -29.41 -10.41 4.69
C SER A 203 -29.56 -11.78 5.32
N THR A 204 -30.49 -12.59 4.80
CA THR A 204 -30.66 -14.00 5.21
C THR A 204 -29.47 -14.84 4.80
N LEU A 205 -28.95 -14.62 3.59
CA LEU A 205 -27.75 -15.27 3.06
C LEU A 205 -26.52 -14.97 3.92
N ILE A 206 -26.23 -13.68 4.17
CA ILE A 206 -25.13 -13.23 5.04
C ILE A 206 -25.25 -13.85 6.44
N ARG A 207 -26.45 -13.84 7.04
CA ARG A 207 -26.65 -14.43 8.38
C ARG A 207 -26.41 -15.93 8.38
N LYS A 208 -26.88 -16.67 7.36
CA LYS A 208 -26.59 -18.10 7.19
C LYS A 208 -25.10 -18.36 7.01
N LEU A 209 -24.38 -17.45 6.36
CA LEU A 209 -22.92 -17.51 6.20
C LEU A 209 -22.14 -17.25 7.51
N GLY A 210 -22.80 -16.83 8.59
CA GLY A 210 -22.15 -16.43 9.84
C GLY A 210 -21.81 -14.94 9.90
N GLY A 211 -22.36 -14.13 8.99
CA GLY A 211 -22.23 -12.69 9.02
C GLY A 211 -23.18 -12.03 10.02
N PHE A 212 -22.69 -11.00 10.71
CA PHE A 212 -23.46 -10.16 11.61
C PHE A 212 -23.37 -8.70 11.19
N PHE A 213 -24.44 -7.95 11.42
CA PHE A 213 -24.61 -6.60 10.90
C PHE A 213 -24.15 -5.54 11.90
N ILE A 214 -23.29 -4.63 11.44
CA ILE A 214 -22.66 -3.58 12.22
C ILE A 214 -23.04 -2.19 11.69
N ARG A 215 -23.32 -1.27 12.61
CA ARG A 215 -23.53 0.16 12.36
C ARG A 215 -22.19 0.90 12.20
N ARG A 216 -22.07 1.74 11.17
CA ARG A 216 -20.84 2.51 10.85
C ARG A 216 -20.58 3.71 11.78
N LYS A 217 -21.64 4.28 12.36
CA LYS A 217 -21.55 5.30 13.41
C LYS A 217 -22.09 4.63 14.66
N LEU A 218 -21.26 4.52 15.69
CA LEU A 218 -21.63 3.91 16.96
C LEU A 218 -22.29 4.90 17.94
N ASP A 219 -22.32 6.19 17.60
CA ASP A 219 -22.94 7.26 18.40
C ASP A 219 -23.79 8.10 17.42
N GLU A 220 -24.94 8.72 17.73
CA GLU A 220 -25.56 9.16 18.99
C GLU A 220 -27.08 8.96 18.83
N THR A 221 -27.81 8.59 19.88
CA THR A 221 -29.21 9.02 19.98
C THR A 221 -29.24 10.55 19.93
N SER A 222 -30.35 11.20 19.62
CA SER A 222 -30.47 12.69 19.60
C SER A 222 -29.94 13.41 20.86
N ASP A 223 -29.68 12.67 21.94
CA ASP A 223 -29.17 13.12 23.24
C ASP A 223 -27.66 12.88 23.50
N GLY A 224 -26.86 12.51 22.49
CA GLY A 224 -25.40 12.38 22.65
C GLY A 224 -24.91 11.16 23.45
N LYS A 225 -25.79 10.22 23.81
CA LYS A 225 -25.42 8.97 24.51
C LYS A 225 -25.08 7.85 23.53
N LYS A 226 -24.03 7.09 23.86
CA LYS A 226 -23.60 5.87 23.13
C LYS A 226 -24.69 4.81 23.24
N ASP A 227 -25.00 4.11 22.14
CA ASP A 227 -26.02 3.05 22.12
C ASP A 227 -25.55 1.82 22.92
N VAL A 228 -25.94 1.78 24.20
CA VAL A 228 -25.58 0.72 25.15
C VAL A 228 -26.09 -0.65 24.68
N LEU A 229 -27.29 -0.70 24.10
CA LEU A 229 -27.88 -1.95 23.61
C LEU A 229 -27.08 -2.52 22.43
N TYR A 230 -26.65 -1.65 21.51
CA TYR A 230 -25.81 -2.05 20.40
C TYR A 230 -24.41 -2.50 20.85
N ARG A 231 -23.81 -1.85 21.86
CA ARG A 231 -22.57 -2.33 22.47
C ARG A 231 -22.75 -3.70 23.14
N SER A 232 -23.88 -3.94 23.80
CA SER A 232 -24.24 -5.26 24.37
C SER A 232 -24.33 -6.35 23.29
N LEU A 233 -24.87 -6.04 22.11
CA LEU A 233 -24.87 -6.99 20.98
C LEU A 233 -23.46 -7.29 20.48
N LEU A 234 -22.55 -6.31 20.51
CA LEU A 234 -21.15 -6.53 20.13
C LEU A 234 -20.37 -7.41 21.12
N TYR A 235 -20.81 -7.49 22.38
CA TYR A 235 -20.28 -8.50 23.31
C TYR A 235 -20.58 -9.95 22.87
N SER A 236 -21.55 -10.20 21.96
CA SER A 236 -21.71 -11.56 21.40
C SER A 236 -20.49 -12.01 20.59
N VAL A 237 -19.71 -11.08 20.03
CA VAL A 237 -18.45 -11.39 19.33
C VAL A 237 -17.42 -11.97 20.28
N LYS A 238 -17.41 -11.52 21.55
CA LYS A 238 -16.57 -12.10 22.60
C LYS A 238 -16.88 -13.59 22.80
N GLU A 239 -18.16 -13.95 22.79
CA GLU A 239 -18.58 -15.35 22.92
C GLU A 239 -18.19 -16.19 21.69
N LEU A 240 -18.26 -15.62 20.47
CA LEU A 240 -17.73 -16.28 19.26
C LEU A 240 -16.23 -16.57 19.40
N LEU A 241 -15.45 -15.62 19.89
CA LEU A 241 -14.01 -15.81 20.12
C LEU A 241 -13.74 -16.87 21.21
N ARG A 242 -14.53 -16.90 22.30
CA ARG A 242 -14.46 -17.95 23.34
C ARG A 242 -14.71 -19.35 22.77
N GLN A 243 -15.60 -19.45 21.79
CA GLN A 243 -15.90 -20.70 21.08
C GLN A 243 -14.90 -21.01 19.95
N GLN A 244 -13.73 -20.35 19.94
CA GLN A 244 -12.68 -20.49 18.93
C GLN A 244 -13.22 -20.34 17.50
N GLN A 245 -14.20 -19.45 17.29
CA GLN A 245 -14.70 -19.11 15.97
C GLN A 245 -13.77 -18.08 15.31
N PHE A 246 -13.56 -18.22 14.00
CA PHE A 246 -12.77 -17.25 13.25
C PHE A 246 -13.63 -16.03 12.92
N LEU A 247 -12.98 -14.88 12.77
CA LEU A 247 -13.62 -13.60 12.50
C LEU A 247 -12.99 -12.95 11.26
N GLU A 248 -13.81 -12.29 10.45
CA GLU A 248 -13.37 -11.47 9.33
C GLU A 248 -13.83 -10.03 9.55
N VAL A 249 -12.87 -9.09 9.60
CA VAL A 249 -13.14 -7.67 9.88
C VAL A 249 -12.41 -6.76 8.90
N TYR A 250 -13.19 -5.94 8.19
CA TYR A 250 -12.66 -4.88 7.33
C TYR A 250 -12.39 -3.62 8.14
N LEU A 251 -11.12 -3.38 8.47
CA LEU A 251 -10.70 -2.21 9.27
C LEU A 251 -11.03 -0.89 8.59
N GLU A 252 -11.07 -0.82 7.27
CA GLU A 252 -11.45 0.39 6.52
C GLU A 252 -12.92 0.80 6.73
N GLY A 253 -13.81 -0.17 7.04
CA GLY A 253 -15.25 0.02 7.18
C GLY A 253 -16.02 0.35 5.88
N THR A 254 -15.31 0.67 4.80
CA THR A 254 -15.84 0.93 3.46
C THR A 254 -14.89 0.41 2.39
N ARG A 255 -15.40 -0.02 1.24
CA ARG A 255 -14.57 -0.30 0.06
C ARG A 255 -13.76 0.93 -0.34
N SER A 256 -12.53 0.72 -0.77
CA SER A 256 -11.71 1.73 -1.40
C SER A 256 -12.38 2.25 -2.69
N ARG A 257 -12.35 3.56 -2.85
CA ARG A 257 -12.87 4.26 -4.03
C ARG A 257 -11.78 4.80 -4.92
N SER A 258 -10.55 4.88 -4.40
CA SER A 258 -9.38 5.40 -5.09
C SER A 258 -8.40 4.29 -5.47
N GLY A 259 -8.58 3.07 -4.96
CA GLY A 259 -7.61 1.97 -5.09
C GLY A 259 -6.62 1.92 -3.92
N LYS A 260 -6.56 2.99 -3.10
CA LYS A 260 -5.72 3.10 -1.89
C LYS A 260 -6.49 2.64 -0.64
N PRO A 261 -5.84 2.04 0.37
CA PRO A 261 -6.50 1.69 1.62
C PRO A 261 -7.00 2.95 2.33
N SER A 262 -8.21 2.89 2.87
CA SER A 262 -8.81 3.98 3.65
C SER A 262 -8.27 3.99 5.08
N PRO A 263 -8.35 5.13 5.81
CA PRO A 263 -7.98 5.17 7.22
C PRO A 263 -8.76 4.15 8.07
N ALA A 264 -8.05 3.46 8.97
CA ALA A 264 -8.62 2.41 9.80
C ALA A 264 -9.69 2.93 10.78
N ARG A 265 -10.71 2.11 11.01
CA ARG A 265 -11.72 2.25 12.05
C ARG A 265 -11.56 1.10 13.06
N ALA A 266 -10.89 1.40 14.15
CA ALA A 266 -10.49 0.46 15.19
C ALA A 266 -11.63 -0.15 16.05
N GLY A 267 -12.91 0.22 15.83
CA GLY A 267 -14.00 -0.13 16.75
C GLY A 267 -14.28 -1.63 16.91
N MET A 268 -14.05 -2.45 15.89
CA MET A 268 -14.17 -3.91 16.03
C MET A 268 -12.93 -4.52 16.68
N LEU A 269 -11.76 -4.00 16.33
CA LEU A 269 -10.49 -4.43 16.89
C LEU A 269 -10.42 -4.14 18.40
N SER A 270 -11.04 -3.04 18.86
CA SER A 270 -11.12 -2.72 20.29
C SER A 270 -11.87 -3.79 21.08
N ILE A 271 -12.90 -4.42 20.50
CA ILE A 271 -13.66 -5.50 21.16
C ILE A 271 -12.81 -6.77 21.29
N VAL A 272 -12.02 -7.09 20.26
CA VAL A 272 -11.10 -8.23 20.27
C VAL A 272 -10.02 -8.03 21.34
N VAL A 273 -9.42 -6.83 21.39
CA VAL A 273 -8.43 -6.46 22.40
C VAL A 273 -9.05 -6.49 23.81
N ASP A 274 -10.27 -6.01 23.98
CA ASP A 274 -10.97 -6.05 25.28
C ASP A 274 -11.26 -7.47 25.75
N ALA A 275 -11.63 -8.36 24.82
CA ALA A 275 -11.87 -9.77 25.13
C ALA A 275 -10.58 -10.45 25.64
N LEU A 276 -9.44 -10.12 25.04
CA LEU A 276 -8.13 -10.62 25.45
C LEU A 276 -7.68 -10.01 26.80
N CYS A 277 -7.73 -8.68 26.95
CA CYS A 277 -7.35 -8.00 28.18
C CYS A 277 -8.23 -8.39 29.38
N ALA A 278 -9.51 -8.67 29.16
CA ALA A 278 -10.42 -9.18 30.20
C ALA A 278 -10.20 -10.68 30.52
N GLY A 279 -9.13 -11.31 30.01
CA GLY A 279 -8.81 -12.72 30.25
C GLY A 279 -9.86 -13.69 29.73
N SER A 280 -10.72 -13.25 28.81
CA SER A 280 -11.86 -14.06 28.37
C SER A 280 -11.49 -15.05 27.29
N ILE A 281 -10.38 -14.80 26.60
CA ILE A 281 -9.73 -15.67 25.63
C ILE A 281 -8.22 -15.65 25.93
N PRO A 282 -7.51 -16.78 25.79
CA PRO A 282 -6.09 -16.86 26.13
C PRO A 282 -5.20 -16.09 25.15
N ASP A 283 -5.50 -16.18 23.85
CA ASP A 283 -4.82 -15.45 22.77
C ASP A 283 -5.70 -15.42 21.51
N VAL A 284 -5.33 -14.57 20.55
CA VAL A 284 -5.92 -14.44 19.22
C VAL A 284 -4.81 -14.25 18.20
N LEU A 285 -4.90 -14.98 17.08
CA LEU A 285 -3.96 -14.80 15.98
C LEU A 285 -4.54 -13.83 14.95
N ILE A 286 -3.82 -12.73 14.72
CA ILE A 286 -4.18 -11.72 13.72
C ILE A 286 -3.58 -12.09 12.38
N VAL A 287 -4.42 -12.13 11.33
CA VAL A 287 -4.02 -12.44 9.96
C VAL A 287 -4.32 -11.25 9.05
N PRO A 288 -3.35 -10.38 8.75
CA PRO A 288 -3.49 -9.41 7.66
C PRO A 288 -3.71 -10.13 6.32
N VAL A 289 -4.57 -9.59 5.46
CA VAL A 289 -4.87 -10.19 4.15
C VAL A 289 -4.84 -9.14 3.04
N GLY A 290 -3.93 -9.30 2.09
CA GLY A 290 -3.87 -8.53 0.86
C GLY A 290 -4.85 -9.07 -0.19
N ILE A 291 -5.51 -8.18 -0.94
CA ILE A 291 -6.40 -8.55 -2.04
C ILE A 291 -6.12 -7.65 -3.24
N SER A 292 -5.92 -8.23 -4.41
CA SER A 292 -5.65 -7.53 -5.66
C SER A 292 -6.47 -8.08 -6.82
N TYR A 293 -6.94 -7.16 -7.68
CA TYR A 293 -7.83 -7.43 -8.80
C TYR A 293 -7.22 -6.91 -10.09
N ASP A 294 -7.25 -7.69 -11.18
CA ASP A 294 -6.97 -7.11 -12.50
C ASP A 294 -8.07 -6.10 -12.87
N ARG A 295 -9.34 -6.48 -12.70
CA ARG A 295 -10.48 -5.59 -12.91
C ARG A 295 -11.56 -5.81 -11.86
N ILE A 296 -12.04 -4.73 -11.24
CA ILE A 296 -13.14 -4.80 -10.28
C ILE A 296 -14.47 -4.92 -11.03
N LEU A 297 -15.37 -5.76 -10.50
CA LEU A 297 -16.69 -6.06 -11.08
C LEU A 297 -17.62 -4.83 -11.11
N GLU A 298 -17.48 -3.98 -10.11
CA GLU A 298 -18.44 -2.95 -9.71
C GLU A 298 -18.22 -1.65 -10.51
N GLY A 299 -19.24 -1.19 -11.23
CA GLY A 299 -19.11 -0.03 -12.13
C GLY A 299 -19.44 1.35 -11.52
N ASN A 300 -19.75 1.43 -10.23
CA ASN A 300 -20.29 2.66 -9.63
C ASN A 300 -19.23 3.61 -9.04
N TYR A 301 -17.96 3.20 -8.93
CA TYR A 301 -16.92 4.03 -8.29
C TYR A 301 -16.70 5.36 -9.01
N ASN A 302 -16.76 5.38 -10.35
CA ASN A 302 -16.65 6.63 -11.14
C ASN A 302 -17.73 7.65 -10.74
N SER A 303 -18.95 7.18 -10.49
CA SER A 303 -20.04 8.07 -10.07
C SER A 303 -19.83 8.63 -8.66
N GLU A 304 -19.27 7.82 -7.75
CA GLU A 304 -18.96 8.24 -6.37
C GLU A 304 -17.74 9.17 -6.32
N GLN A 305 -16.72 8.94 -7.16
CA GLN A 305 -15.58 9.84 -7.35
C GLN A 305 -16.00 11.18 -7.97
N LEU A 306 -17.10 11.22 -8.74
CA LEU A 306 -17.75 12.44 -9.21
C LEU A 306 -18.63 13.13 -8.14
N GLY A 307 -18.57 12.66 -6.89
CA GLY A 307 -19.31 13.25 -5.77
C GLY A 307 -20.80 12.92 -5.74
N LYS A 308 -21.29 12.01 -6.59
CA LYS A 308 -22.69 11.55 -6.51
C LYS A 308 -22.87 10.76 -5.21
N PRO A 309 -24.04 10.89 -4.53
CA PRO A 309 -24.28 10.18 -3.29
C PRO A 309 -24.21 8.68 -3.51
N LYS A 310 -23.72 7.96 -2.50
CA LYS A 310 -23.68 6.49 -2.52
C LYS A 310 -25.10 5.98 -2.73
N LYS A 311 -25.34 5.31 -3.85
CA LYS A 311 -26.60 4.59 -4.09
C LYS A 311 -26.55 3.27 -3.33
N ASN A 312 -27.58 2.98 -2.54
CA ASN A 312 -27.75 1.65 -1.99
C ASN A 312 -27.96 0.68 -3.16
N GLU A 313 -27.31 -0.48 -3.10
CA GLU A 313 -27.45 -1.49 -4.14
C GLU A 313 -28.86 -2.08 -4.05
N SER A 314 -29.56 -2.17 -5.18
CA SER A 314 -30.84 -2.86 -5.25
C SER A 314 -30.59 -4.35 -5.54
N LEU A 315 -31.50 -5.23 -5.11
CA LEU A 315 -31.44 -6.67 -5.44
C LEU A 315 -31.31 -6.88 -6.95
N TRP A 316 -32.02 -6.08 -7.74
CA TRP A 316 -31.94 -6.10 -9.20
C TRP A 316 -30.57 -5.66 -9.71
N GLY A 317 -29.95 -4.65 -9.09
CA GLY A 317 -28.60 -4.20 -9.40
C GLY A 317 -27.55 -5.28 -9.12
N VAL A 318 -27.67 -5.98 -7.98
CA VAL A 318 -26.80 -7.11 -7.63
C VAL A 318 -27.00 -8.29 -8.59
N ALA A 319 -28.25 -8.66 -8.88
CA ALA A 319 -28.56 -9.74 -9.82
C ALA A 319 -28.06 -9.44 -11.25
N CYS A 320 -28.28 -8.22 -11.73
CA CYS A 320 -27.70 -7.76 -13.00
C CYS A 320 -26.17 -7.76 -12.96
N GLY A 321 -25.57 -7.38 -11.82
CA GLY A 321 -24.12 -7.41 -11.59
C GLY A 321 -23.55 -8.83 -11.70
N VAL A 322 -24.18 -9.81 -11.04
CA VAL A 322 -23.82 -11.24 -11.14
C VAL A 322 -24.00 -11.75 -12.57
N PHE A 323 -25.07 -11.38 -13.25
CA PHE A 323 -25.28 -11.79 -14.64
C PHE A 323 -24.24 -11.17 -15.60
N ARG A 324 -23.83 -9.92 -15.34
CA ARG A 324 -22.73 -9.26 -16.06
C ARG A 324 -21.38 -9.88 -15.73
N MET A 325 -21.18 -10.34 -14.48
CA MET A 325 -20.00 -11.09 -14.04
C MET A 325 -19.85 -12.36 -14.87
N LEU A 326 -20.93 -13.11 -15.06
CA LEU A 326 -20.92 -14.38 -15.77
C LEU A 326 -20.65 -14.24 -17.28
N ARG A 327 -20.85 -13.05 -17.85
CA ARG A 327 -20.73 -12.75 -19.29
C ARG A 327 -19.44 -12.02 -19.68
N LYS A 328 -18.74 -11.38 -18.75
CA LYS A 328 -17.52 -10.60 -19.03
C LYS A 328 -16.31 -11.21 -18.35
N ASN A 329 -15.15 -11.11 -18.99
CA ASN A 329 -13.88 -11.46 -18.39
C ASN A 329 -13.39 -10.29 -17.53
N TYR A 330 -13.18 -10.53 -16.22
CA TYR A 330 -12.65 -9.54 -15.27
C TYR A 330 -11.20 -9.82 -14.87
N GLY A 331 -10.55 -10.80 -15.52
CA GLY A 331 -9.18 -11.19 -15.22
C GLY A 331 -9.08 -12.02 -13.95
N CYS A 332 -7.98 -11.84 -13.23
CA CYS A 332 -7.62 -12.61 -12.05
C CYS A 332 -7.83 -11.82 -10.76
N VAL A 333 -8.07 -12.56 -9.68
CA VAL A 333 -8.06 -12.04 -8.31
C VAL A 333 -7.04 -12.82 -7.51
N ARG A 334 -6.21 -12.10 -6.77
CA ARG A 334 -5.18 -12.67 -5.93
C ARG A 334 -5.43 -12.26 -4.47
N VAL A 335 -5.33 -13.25 -3.59
CA VAL A 335 -5.48 -13.10 -2.15
C VAL A 335 -4.21 -13.59 -1.50
N ASP A 336 -3.57 -12.70 -0.74
CA ASP A 336 -2.29 -12.94 -0.09
C ASP A 336 -2.51 -12.94 1.43
N PHE A 337 -2.49 -14.13 2.04
CA PHE A 337 -2.52 -14.26 3.50
C PHE A 337 -1.12 -14.02 4.05
N THR A 338 -0.98 -13.03 4.93
CA THR A 338 0.30 -12.75 5.57
C THR A 338 0.53 -13.67 6.75
N GLN A 339 1.76 -13.67 7.26
CA GLN A 339 2.10 -14.41 8.48
C GLN A 339 1.20 -13.98 9.65
N PRO A 340 0.54 -14.94 10.32
CA PRO A 340 -0.24 -14.67 11.51
C PRO A 340 0.69 -14.27 12.65
N PHE A 341 0.20 -13.40 13.54
CA PHE A 341 0.91 -13.05 14.75
C PHE A 341 0.00 -13.03 15.97
N SER A 342 0.56 -13.35 17.13
CA SER A 342 -0.13 -13.32 18.42
C SER A 342 -0.49 -11.89 18.81
N LEU A 343 -1.78 -11.66 19.07
CA LEU A 343 -2.25 -10.38 19.60
C LEU A 343 -1.72 -10.15 21.01
N LYS A 344 -1.65 -11.20 21.83
CA LYS A 344 -1.11 -11.12 23.18
C LYS A 344 0.35 -10.67 23.17
N GLU A 345 1.18 -11.34 22.36
CA GLU A 345 2.58 -10.98 22.18
C GLU A 345 2.75 -9.52 21.74
N TYR A 346 1.94 -9.09 20.76
CA TYR A 346 1.97 -7.69 20.29
C TYR A 346 1.68 -6.72 21.43
N LEU A 347 0.61 -6.94 22.21
CA LEU A 347 0.23 -6.05 23.31
C LEU A 347 1.27 -6.01 24.42
N ASP A 348 1.85 -7.16 24.78
CA ASP A 348 2.89 -7.24 25.80
C ASP A 348 4.17 -6.51 25.35
N THR A 349 4.54 -6.63 24.07
CA THR A 349 5.68 -5.90 23.49
C THR A 349 5.43 -4.39 23.40
N GLN A 350 4.19 -3.96 23.13
CA GLN A 350 3.86 -2.53 23.13
C GLN A 350 3.83 -1.93 24.54
N ARG A 351 3.53 -2.71 25.58
CA ARG A 351 3.58 -2.26 26.98
C ARG A 351 5.00 -1.96 27.45
N SER A 352 5.98 -2.72 26.98
CA SER A 352 7.39 -2.49 27.32
C SER A 352 8.00 -1.31 26.56
N ARG A 353 7.36 -0.81 25.51
CA ARG A 353 7.82 0.35 24.73
C ARG A 353 7.18 1.63 25.26
N ASN A 354 8.00 2.62 25.60
CA ASN A 354 7.51 3.98 25.80
C ASN A 354 7.10 4.53 24.43
N LEU A 355 5.79 4.60 24.18
CA LEU A 355 5.25 5.21 22.97
C LEU A 355 5.23 6.73 23.19
N PRO A 356 6.02 7.53 22.45
CA PRO A 356 5.90 8.98 22.53
C PRO A 356 4.50 9.41 22.11
N ALA A 357 3.99 10.47 22.75
CA ALA A 357 2.69 11.03 22.38
C ALA A 357 2.70 11.43 20.89
N SER A 358 1.63 11.10 20.16
CA SER A 358 1.52 11.49 18.75
C SER A 358 1.34 13.00 18.68
N LEU A 359 2.35 13.71 18.16
CA LEU A 359 2.23 15.14 17.84
C LEU A 359 1.15 15.36 16.79
N THR A 360 0.46 16.50 16.89
CA THR A 360 -0.52 16.89 15.88
C THR A 360 0.17 17.40 14.61
N LEU A 361 -0.54 17.34 13.48
CA LEU A 361 -0.03 17.86 12.21
C LEU A 361 0.33 19.36 12.33
N GLU A 362 -0.47 20.12 13.07
CA GLU A 362 -0.22 21.52 13.40
C GLU A 362 1.13 21.71 14.10
N GLN A 363 1.41 20.95 15.17
CA GLN A 363 2.66 21.03 15.93
C GLN A 363 3.90 20.70 15.08
N VAL A 364 3.77 19.71 14.17
CA VAL A 364 4.90 19.26 13.33
C VAL A 364 5.18 20.24 12.18
N LEU A 365 4.15 20.75 11.52
CA LEU A 365 4.30 21.45 10.23
C LEU A 365 4.19 22.96 10.31
N ILE A 366 3.43 23.53 11.25
CA ILE A 366 3.27 24.99 11.32
C ILE A 366 4.59 25.73 11.55
N PRO A 367 5.51 25.27 12.43
CA PRO A 367 6.82 25.89 12.55
C PRO A 367 7.55 25.95 11.21
N THR A 368 7.48 24.89 10.41
CA THR A 368 8.15 24.83 9.08
C THR A 368 7.46 25.70 8.03
N ILE A 369 6.13 25.81 8.04
CA ILE A 369 5.36 26.53 7.01
C ILE A 369 5.32 28.04 7.27
N ILE A 370 5.15 28.45 8.54
CA ILE A 370 4.90 29.86 8.89
C ILE A 370 6.18 30.57 9.38
N ALA A 371 7.02 29.90 10.16
CA ALA A 371 8.27 30.47 10.69
C ALA A 371 9.46 30.03 9.82
N ALA A 372 10.05 30.96 9.07
CA ALA A 372 11.20 30.67 8.22
C ALA A 372 12.50 30.58 9.06
N ARG A 373 12.79 29.38 9.60
CA ARG A 373 14.09 28.68 9.89
C ARG A 373 15.27 29.40 10.63
N PRO A 374 16.21 28.69 11.30
CA PRO A 374 16.82 27.41 10.91
C PRO A 374 16.58 26.19 11.83
N ASP A 375 16.90 25.05 11.25
CA ASP A 375 16.90 23.71 11.81
C ASP A 375 17.83 23.64 13.04
N GLN A 376 17.31 23.26 14.22
CA GLN A 376 18.08 22.65 15.34
C GLN A 376 17.22 22.28 16.59
N ALA A 377 15.98 22.72 16.72
CA ALA A 377 15.24 22.58 18.00
C ALA A 377 14.13 21.50 18.03
N LEU A 378 14.31 20.33 17.39
CA LEU A 378 13.31 19.24 17.42
C LEU A 378 13.80 17.93 18.06
N PHE A 379 15.00 17.92 18.65
CA PHE A 379 15.57 16.74 19.31
C PHE A 379 16.18 17.00 20.70
N ASN A 380 15.87 18.11 21.37
CA ASN A 380 16.09 18.18 22.80
C ASN A 380 14.85 17.61 23.48
N GLY A 381 14.93 16.32 23.81
CA GLY A 381 14.00 15.70 24.75
C GLY A 381 14.15 16.39 26.10
N GLU A 382 13.28 17.35 26.38
CA GLU A 382 12.97 17.66 27.77
C GLU A 382 12.21 16.44 28.30
N GLU A 383 12.94 15.56 28.96
CA GLU A 383 12.39 14.50 29.80
C GLU A 383 11.61 15.17 30.93
N GLU A 384 10.31 15.43 30.69
CA GLU A 384 9.39 15.66 31.78
C GLU A 384 9.25 14.34 32.55
N GLU A 385 9.91 14.27 33.71
CA GLU A 385 9.67 13.26 34.73
C GLU A 385 8.18 13.24 35.08
N HIS A 386 7.47 12.20 34.64
CA HIS A 386 6.10 11.93 35.07
C HIS A 386 5.99 10.57 35.75
N PRO A 387 5.13 10.47 36.76
CA PRO A 387 5.38 9.67 37.94
C PRO A 387 5.02 8.22 37.72
N ASP A 388 5.75 7.37 38.44
CA ASP A 388 5.46 5.97 38.64
C ASP A 388 4.00 5.76 39.10
N SER A 389 3.19 5.09 38.27
CA SER A 389 2.07 4.21 38.65
C SER A 389 1.33 3.75 37.40
N ARG A 390 1.86 2.69 36.77
CA ARG A 390 1.20 1.94 35.71
C ARG A 390 0.01 1.15 36.28
N GLU A 391 -1.11 1.84 36.51
CA GLU A 391 -2.39 1.20 36.79
C GLU A 391 -3.24 1.02 35.52
N LEU A 392 -3.96 -0.10 35.49
CA LEU A 392 -4.62 -0.75 34.36
C LEU A 392 -5.83 0.00 33.75
N PHE A 393 -5.87 1.33 33.57
CA PHE A 393 -7.04 2.00 32.95
C PHE A 393 -6.77 3.30 32.15
N ASP A 394 -5.62 3.45 31.49
CA ASP A 394 -5.40 4.61 30.61
C ASP A 394 -6.10 4.44 29.23
N GLU A 395 -7.35 4.89 29.14
CA GLU A 395 -8.14 4.92 27.90
C GLU A 395 -7.43 5.58 26.70
N PRO A 396 -6.65 6.67 26.87
CA PRO A 396 -5.80 7.25 25.82
C PRO A 396 -4.75 6.28 25.27
N TRP A 397 -3.90 5.69 26.11
CA TRP A 397 -2.90 4.69 25.70
C TRP A 397 -3.55 3.51 24.96
N ARG A 398 -4.67 3.02 25.50
CA ARG A 398 -5.42 1.92 24.88
C ARG A 398 -5.89 2.27 23.47
N ARG A 399 -6.48 3.46 23.27
CA ARG A 399 -6.92 3.91 21.93
C ARG A 399 -5.73 4.05 20.98
N GLN A 400 -4.61 4.56 21.47
CA GLN A 400 -3.40 4.72 20.67
C GLN A 400 -2.87 3.38 20.19
N ILE A 401 -2.79 2.37 21.06
CA ILE A 401 -2.32 1.03 20.68
C ILE A 401 -3.23 0.35 19.69
N ILE A 402 -4.55 0.43 19.87
CA ILE A 402 -5.49 -0.19 18.93
C ILE A 402 -5.42 0.53 17.58
N SER A 403 -5.25 1.87 17.57
CA SER A 403 -5.01 2.65 16.35
C SER A 403 -3.71 2.22 15.65
N ASN A 404 -2.62 2.08 16.40
CA ASN A 404 -1.33 1.62 15.89
C ASN A 404 -1.41 0.18 15.34
N LEU A 405 -2.07 -0.73 16.05
CA LEU A 405 -2.30 -2.10 15.57
C LEU A 405 -3.08 -2.10 14.25
N ALA A 406 -4.15 -1.29 14.16
CA ALA A 406 -4.94 -1.20 12.94
C ALA A 406 -4.14 -0.65 11.75
N LYS A 407 -3.33 0.39 11.98
CA LYS A 407 -2.39 0.94 10.98
C LYS A 407 -1.34 -0.10 10.57
N HIS A 408 -0.76 -0.81 11.54
CA HIS A 408 0.25 -1.85 11.31
C HIS A 408 -0.28 -2.99 10.43
N VAL A 409 -1.49 -3.46 10.73
CA VAL A 409 -2.18 -4.49 9.95
C VAL A 409 -2.49 -4.00 8.53
N LEU A 410 -3.09 -2.82 8.37
CA LEU A 410 -3.42 -2.28 7.05
C LEU A 410 -2.18 -2.05 6.19
N PHE A 411 -1.09 -1.54 6.79
CA PHE A 411 0.17 -1.38 6.10
C PHE A 411 0.71 -2.74 5.62
N THR A 412 0.71 -3.75 6.50
CA THR A 412 1.18 -5.11 6.17
C THR A 412 0.32 -5.76 5.07
N ALA A 413 -1.00 -5.65 5.16
CA ALA A 413 -1.94 -6.17 4.16
C ALA A 413 -1.81 -5.45 2.81
N SER A 414 -1.59 -4.13 2.82
CA SER A 414 -1.36 -3.37 1.58
C SER A 414 -0.01 -3.73 0.96
N LYS A 415 1.07 -3.80 1.74
CA LYS A 415 2.42 -4.11 1.26
C LYS A 415 2.53 -5.54 0.70
N SER A 416 1.77 -6.48 1.25
CA SER A 416 1.71 -7.88 0.78
C SER A 416 0.77 -8.11 -0.39
N SER A 417 -0.06 -7.13 -0.75
CA SER A 417 -0.98 -7.26 -1.88
C SER A 417 -0.19 -7.29 -3.19
N ALA A 418 -0.32 -8.36 -3.97
CA ALA A 418 0.39 -8.47 -5.23
C ALA A 418 0.01 -7.38 -6.25
N ILE A 419 0.97 -7.00 -7.09
CA ILE A 419 0.77 -6.02 -8.15
C ILE A 419 0.26 -6.72 -9.42
N MET A 420 -0.88 -6.26 -9.94
CA MET A 420 -1.54 -6.80 -11.13
C MET A 420 -1.03 -6.12 -12.41
N SER A 421 -1.23 -6.75 -13.57
CA SER A 421 -0.74 -6.23 -14.85
C SER A 421 -1.44 -4.92 -15.24
N THR A 422 -2.73 -4.81 -14.94
CA THR A 422 -3.52 -3.59 -15.15
C THR A 422 -3.02 -2.41 -14.32
N HIS A 423 -2.47 -2.64 -13.12
CA HIS A 423 -1.89 -1.58 -12.30
C HIS A 423 -0.66 -0.96 -13.00
N ILE A 424 0.24 -1.80 -13.52
CA ILE A 424 1.47 -1.37 -14.21
C ILE A 424 1.12 -0.59 -15.48
N VAL A 425 0.26 -1.16 -16.34
CA VAL A 425 -0.14 -0.52 -17.60
C VAL A 425 -0.83 0.83 -17.34
N ALA A 426 -1.76 0.89 -16.37
CA ALA A 426 -2.43 2.14 -16.02
C ALA A 426 -1.45 3.21 -15.49
N CYS A 427 -0.49 2.81 -14.65
CA CYS A 427 0.55 3.69 -14.14
C CYS A 427 1.44 4.26 -15.26
N LEU A 428 1.91 3.41 -16.18
CA LEU A 428 2.72 3.83 -17.32
C LEU A 428 1.96 4.78 -18.25
N LEU A 429 0.70 4.48 -18.56
CA LEU A 429 -0.13 5.34 -19.43
C LEU A 429 -0.40 6.71 -18.80
N LEU A 430 -0.59 6.80 -17.49
CA LEU A 430 -0.89 8.08 -16.83
C LEU A 430 0.36 8.93 -16.57
N TYR A 431 1.45 8.33 -16.10
CA TYR A 431 2.60 9.08 -15.57
C TYR A 431 3.83 9.09 -16.49
N ARG A 432 3.89 8.21 -17.50
CA ARG A 432 4.99 8.18 -18.49
C ARG A 432 4.51 8.48 -19.91
N HIS A 433 3.38 7.91 -20.32
CA HIS A 433 2.93 7.86 -21.71
C HIS A 433 1.57 8.53 -21.93
N ARG A 434 1.33 9.69 -21.29
CA ARG A 434 0.03 10.40 -21.34
C ARG A 434 -0.37 10.82 -22.76
N GLN A 435 0.60 11.07 -23.64
CA GLN A 435 0.39 11.45 -25.04
C GLN A 435 0.26 10.25 -25.99
N GLY A 436 0.36 9.03 -25.46
CA GLY A 436 0.38 7.79 -26.24
C GLY A 436 1.78 7.24 -26.50
N VAL A 437 1.85 5.94 -26.76
CA VAL A 437 3.09 5.18 -26.95
C VAL A 437 2.89 4.02 -27.91
N LEU A 438 3.95 3.62 -28.61
CA LEU A 438 3.94 2.39 -29.43
C LEU A 438 3.84 1.16 -28.53
N LEU A 439 3.08 0.14 -28.96
CA LEU A 439 2.92 -1.11 -28.21
C LEU A 439 4.28 -1.75 -27.85
N SER A 440 5.23 -1.79 -28.79
CA SER A 440 6.58 -2.32 -28.55
C SER A 440 7.30 -1.60 -27.40
N LYS A 441 7.23 -0.26 -27.38
CA LYS A 441 7.83 0.54 -26.31
C LYS A 441 7.08 0.39 -24.98
N LEU A 442 5.74 0.24 -25.01
CA LEU A 442 4.97 -0.03 -23.81
C LEU A 442 5.35 -1.39 -23.19
N VAL A 443 5.55 -2.41 -24.01
CA VAL A 443 5.99 -3.75 -23.55
C VAL A 443 7.39 -3.69 -22.93
N GLU A 444 8.30 -2.94 -23.53
CA GLU A 444 9.65 -2.71 -22.97
C GLU A 444 9.57 -2.00 -21.60
N ASP A 445 8.81 -0.90 -21.50
CA ASP A 445 8.68 -0.16 -20.26
C ASP A 445 7.89 -0.94 -19.19
N PHE A 446 6.94 -1.78 -19.60
CA PHE A 446 6.26 -2.73 -18.71
C PHE A 446 7.24 -3.75 -18.13
N PHE A 447 8.12 -4.32 -18.95
CA PHE A 447 9.15 -5.24 -18.49
C PHE A 447 10.07 -4.56 -17.47
N ASN A 448 10.54 -3.35 -17.77
CA ASN A 448 11.39 -2.60 -16.85
C ASN A 448 10.67 -2.31 -15.52
N MET A 449 9.42 -1.84 -15.56
CA MET A 449 8.64 -1.57 -14.36
C MET A 449 8.40 -2.83 -13.52
N LYS A 450 8.17 -3.97 -14.18
CA LYS A 450 8.00 -5.27 -13.54
C LYS A 450 9.25 -5.68 -12.75
N GLU A 451 10.45 -5.51 -13.33
CA GLU A 451 11.71 -5.80 -12.62
C GLU A 451 11.94 -4.84 -11.44
N GLU A 452 11.60 -3.55 -11.59
CA GLU A 452 11.69 -2.56 -10.51
C GLU A 452 10.79 -2.90 -9.31
N ILE A 453 9.58 -3.42 -9.57
CA ILE A 453 8.66 -3.87 -8.51
C ILE A 453 9.25 -5.08 -7.77
N LEU A 454 9.79 -6.06 -8.49
CA LEU A 454 10.40 -7.25 -7.90
C LEU A 454 11.65 -6.91 -7.06
N SER A 455 12.47 -5.97 -7.52
CA SER A 455 13.65 -5.49 -6.77
C SER A 455 13.30 -4.83 -5.44
N ARG A 456 12.06 -4.35 -5.28
CA ARG A 456 11.53 -3.73 -4.05
C ARG A 456 10.77 -4.71 -3.14
N ASP A 457 10.97 -6.01 -3.36
CA ASP A 457 10.32 -7.11 -2.61
C ASP A 457 8.78 -7.09 -2.69
N PHE A 458 8.23 -6.66 -3.82
CA PHE A 458 6.80 -6.80 -4.11
C PHE A 458 6.54 -7.98 -5.04
N ASP A 459 5.46 -8.73 -4.80
CA ASP A 459 5.06 -9.84 -5.66
C ASP A 459 4.10 -9.39 -6.78
N LEU A 460 4.05 -10.17 -7.85
CA LEU A 460 3.26 -9.92 -9.05
C LEU A 460 2.10 -10.91 -9.18
N GLY A 461 0.92 -10.43 -9.53
CA GLY A 461 -0.28 -11.26 -9.72
C GLY A 461 -0.33 -12.04 -11.04
N PHE A 462 0.73 -11.99 -11.85
CA PHE A 462 0.80 -12.56 -13.19
C PHE A 462 2.14 -13.26 -13.45
N SER A 463 2.24 -13.96 -14.58
CA SER A 463 3.44 -14.62 -15.09
C SER A 463 3.32 -14.82 -16.60
N GLY A 464 4.44 -15.07 -17.29
CA GLY A 464 4.46 -15.29 -18.74
C GLY A 464 5.20 -14.18 -19.50
N ASN A 465 5.08 -14.19 -20.82
CA ASN A 465 5.67 -13.19 -21.70
C ASN A 465 5.02 -11.81 -21.48
N SER A 466 5.84 -10.76 -21.39
CA SER A 466 5.38 -9.38 -21.19
C SER A 466 4.42 -8.91 -22.28
N GLU A 467 4.61 -9.33 -23.54
CA GLU A 467 3.73 -8.93 -24.64
C GLU A 467 2.28 -9.43 -24.44
N ASP A 468 2.13 -10.73 -24.16
CA ASP A 468 0.81 -11.34 -23.90
C ASP A 468 0.15 -10.73 -22.67
N VAL A 469 0.92 -10.46 -21.62
CA VAL A 469 0.43 -9.85 -20.37
C VAL A 469 -0.04 -8.41 -20.60
N VAL A 470 0.70 -7.62 -21.38
CA VAL A 470 0.30 -6.25 -21.74
C VAL A 470 -0.96 -6.26 -22.59
N MET A 471 -1.03 -7.14 -23.60
CA MET A 471 -2.23 -7.27 -24.43
C MET A 471 -3.46 -7.72 -23.61
N HIS A 472 -3.27 -8.63 -22.66
CA HIS A 472 -4.31 -9.02 -21.71
C HIS A 472 -4.78 -7.83 -20.86
N ALA A 473 -3.86 -7.06 -20.28
CA ALA A 473 -4.17 -5.90 -19.47
C ALA A 473 -4.91 -4.81 -20.26
N LEU A 474 -4.49 -4.53 -21.51
CA LEU A 474 -5.16 -3.58 -22.39
C LEU A 474 -6.60 -4.00 -22.72
N ASN A 475 -6.81 -5.29 -23.00
CA ASN A 475 -8.16 -5.84 -23.21
C ASN A 475 -9.05 -5.70 -21.96
N LEU A 476 -8.48 -5.90 -20.77
CA LEU A 476 -9.20 -5.71 -19.51
C LEU A 476 -9.51 -4.24 -19.23
N LEU A 477 -8.61 -3.31 -19.51
CA LEU A 477 -8.85 -1.87 -19.36
C LEU A 477 -9.90 -1.35 -20.36
N GLY A 478 -9.97 -1.95 -21.56
CA GLY A 478 -11.02 -1.72 -22.55
C GLY A 478 -11.19 -0.24 -22.89
N ASN A 479 -12.38 0.32 -22.63
CA ASN A 479 -12.75 1.71 -22.94
C ASN A 479 -11.87 2.79 -22.27
N CYS A 480 -11.01 2.40 -21.33
CA CYS A 480 -10.06 3.32 -20.71
C CYS A 480 -8.89 3.69 -21.64
N VAL A 481 -8.68 2.90 -22.68
CA VAL A 481 -7.53 3.00 -23.57
C VAL A 481 -8.00 3.09 -25.01
N ASN A 482 -7.39 4.00 -25.76
CA ASN A 482 -7.58 4.13 -27.20
C ASN A 482 -6.42 3.43 -27.91
N VAL A 483 -6.75 2.53 -28.83
CA VAL A 483 -5.77 1.84 -29.67
C VAL A 483 -5.96 2.33 -31.10
N THR A 484 -4.95 2.97 -31.66
CA THR A 484 -4.93 3.46 -33.04
C THR A 484 -3.88 2.69 -33.84
N SER A 485 -4.23 2.29 -35.07
CA SER A 485 -3.27 1.68 -35.98
C SER A 485 -2.52 2.77 -36.74
N THR A 486 -1.21 2.58 -36.94
CA THR A 486 -0.43 3.41 -37.85
C THR A 486 -0.75 3.07 -39.32
N ASN A 487 -0.53 4.01 -40.24
CA ASN A 487 -0.84 3.87 -41.69
C ASN A 487 -0.13 2.68 -42.38
N ARG A 488 0.83 2.02 -41.72
CA ARG A 488 1.52 0.82 -42.23
C ARG A 488 0.93 -0.51 -41.73
N ASN A 489 -0.16 -0.49 -40.94
CA ASN A 489 -0.83 -1.68 -40.36
C ASN A 489 0.06 -2.62 -39.53
N THR A 490 1.30 -2.23 -39.20
CA THR A 490 2.25 -3.08 -38.45
C THR A 490 2.42 -2.67 -37.00
N GLU A 491 2.08 -1.43 -36.62
CA GLU A 491 2.29 -0.93 -35.26
C GLU A 491 1.06 -0.22 -34.70
N PHE A 492 0.76 -0.52 -33.43
CA PHE A 492 -0.35 0.06 -32.67
C PHE A 492 0.16 1.14 -31.72
N ILE A 493 -0.50 2.30 -31.73
CA ILE A 493 -0.31 3.36 -30.75
C ILE A 493 -1.40 3.23 -29.69
N ILE A 494 -0.98 3.26 -28.43
CA ILE A 494 -1.81 3.08 -27.26
C ILE A 494 -1.79 4.38 -26.47
N ALA A 495 -2.96 4.95 -26.22
CA ALA A 495 -3.10 6.17 -25.46
C ALA A 495 -4.23 6.06 -24.43
N PRO A 496 -4.16 6.74 -23.27
CA PRO A 496 -5.29 6.84 -22.37
C PRO A 496 -6.48 7.54 -23.05
N SER A 497 -7.70 7.13 -22.70
CA SER A 497 -8.91 7.81 -23.16
C SER A 497 -9.06 9.16 -22.46
N ASN A 498 -9.46 10.19 -23.22
CA ASN A 498 -9.60 11.57 -22.71
C ASN A 498 -10.90 11.81 -21.93
N THR A 499 -11.70 10.78 -21.68
CA THR A 499 -12.94 10.93 -20.92
C THR A 499 -12.67 10.89 -19.42
N VAL A 500 -13.30 11.78 -18.65
CA VAL A 500 -13.13 11.84 -17.18
C VAL A 500 -13.35 10.48 -16.50
N PRO A 501 -14.41 9.69 -16.83
CA PRO A 501 -14.62 8.38 -16.21
C PRO A 501 -13.50 7.37 -16.54
N ALA A 502 -12.93 7.41 -17.74
CA ALA A 502 -11.83 6.53 -18.12
C ALA A 502 -10.54 6.88 -17.36
N LEU A 503 -10.20 8.15 -17.25
CA LEU A 503 -9.03 8.61 -16.50
C LEU A 503 -9.16 8.29 -15.00
N PHE A 504 -10.37 8.39 -14.46
CA PHE A 504 -10.68 8.02 -13.08
C PHE A 504 -10.52 6.51 -12.84
N GLU A 505 -10.96 5.68 -13.78
CA GLU A 505 -10.74 4.22 -13.76
C GLU A 505 -9.25 3.87 -13.91
N LEU A 506 -8.50 4.53 -14.80
CA LEU A 506 -7.05 4.35 -14.90
C LEU A 506 -6.35 4.76 -13.60
N ASN A 507 -6.73 5.89 -13.00
CA ASN A 507 -6.14 6.37 -11.75
C ASN A 507 -6.43 5.41 -10.58
N PHE A 508 -7.61 4.78 -10.58
CA PHE A 508 -7.94 3.74 -9.61
C PHE A 508 -6.94 2.57 -9.67
N TYR A 509 -6.63 2.07 -10.87
CA TYR A 509 -5.69 0.96 -11.05
C TYR A 509 -4.23 1.39 -10.87
N SER A 510 -3.84 2.59 -11.31
CA SER A 510 -2.47 3.10 -11.15
C SER A 510 -2.09 3.26 -9.67
N ASN A 511 -3.06 3.58 -8.80
CA ASN A 511 -2.86 3.67 -7.36
C ASN A 511 -2.42 2.34 -6.72
N GLY A 512 -2.57 1.22 -7.43
CA GLY A 512 -1.95 -0.06 -7.05
C GLY A 512 -0.42 0.01 -6.94
N LEU A 513 0.27 0.87 -7.70
CA LEU A 513 1.73 1.06 -7.60
C LEU A 513 2.12 2.16 -6.62
N PHE A 514 1.15 2.92 -6.08
CA PHE A 514 1.43 4.11 -5.27
C PHE A 514 2.31 3.79 -4.06
N HIS A 515 2.02 2.70 -3.36
CA HIS A 515 2.75 2.25 -2.17
C HIS A 515 4.12 1.61 -2.47
N VAL A 516 4.39 1.25 -3.73
CA VAL A 516 5.70 0.73 -4.16
C VAL A 516 6.73 1.86 -4.25
N PHE A 517 6.32 3.01 -4.77
CA PHE A 517 7.22 4.13 -5.08
C PHE A 517 7.09 5.33 -4.13
N ILE A 518 6.19 5.29 -3.13
CA ILE A 518 5.86 6.48 -2.34
C ILE A 518 7.07 7.09 -1.62
N ALA A 519 7.93 6.29 -1.01
CA ALA A 519 9.09 6.79 -0.29
C ALA A 519 10.07 7.48 -1.25
N ASP A 520 10.41 6.81 -2.35
CA ASP A 520 11.28 7.31 -3.41
C ASP A 520 10.70 8.59 -4.05
N ALA A 521 9.38 8.65 -4.25
CA ALA A 521 8.68 9.80 -4.80
C ALA A 521 8.65 11.01 -3.86
N ILE A 522 8.53 10.81 -2.55
CA ILE A 522 8.62 11.90 -1.56
C ILE A 522 10.05 12.49 -1.55
N ILE A 523 11.08 11.64 -1.65
CA ILE A 523 12.48 12.10 -1.79
C ILE A 523 12.64 12.92 -3.09
N ALA A 524 12.08 12.44 -4.20
CA ALA A 524 12.19 13.11 -5.49
C ALA A 524 11.50 14.49 -5.51
N CYS A 525 10.32 14.61 -4.90
CA CYS A 525 9.62 15.89 -4.72
C CYS A 525 10.35 16.82 -3.73
N SER A 526 10.94 16.28 -2.66
CA SER A 526 11.68 17.07 -1.66
C SER A 526 12.98 17.63 -2.23
N THR A 527 13.65 16.84 -3.08
CA THR A 527 14.82 17.28 -3.84
C THR A 527 14.46 18.43 -4.78
N LEU A 528 13.34 18.34 -5.50
CA LEU A 528 12.85 19.42 -6.36
C LEU A 528 12.62 20.72 -5.56
N ALA A 529 12.01 20.61 -4.39
CA ALA A 529 11.77 21.76 -3.52
C ALA A 529 13.08 22.42 -3.08
N MET A 530 14.09 21.64 -2.67
CA MET A 530 15.40 22.17 -2.26
C MET A 530 16.15 22.84 -3.42
N LEU A 531 16.15 22.24 -4.61
CA LEU A 531 16.80 22.82 -5.79
C LEU A 531 16.15 24.14 -6.20
N ARG A 532 14.82 24.27 -6.03
CA ARG A 532 14.10 25.53 -6.29
C ARG A 532 14.42 26.62 -5.26
N GLU A 533 14.56 26.26 -3.99
CA GLU A 533 14.99 27.19 -2.93
C GLU A 533 16.38 27.75 -3.25
N GLN A 534 17.34 26.88 -3.59
CA GLN A 534 18.69 27.28 -4.00
C GLN A 534 18.68 28.18 -5.24
N ALA A 535 17.86 27.86 -6.25
CA ALA A 535 17.73 28.69 -7.45
C ALA A 535 17.13 30.08 -7.14
N ALA A 536 16.17 30.17 -6.23
CA ALA A 536 15.59 31.45 -5.81
C ALA A 536 16.58 32.30 -5.00
N GLU A 537 17.41 31.67 -4.17
CA GLU A 537 18.48 32.33 -3.41
C GLU A 537 19.60 32.85 -4.33
N ALA A 538 20.01 32.06 -5.33
CA ALA A 538 21.03 32.45 -6.31
C ALA A 538 20.61 33.65 -7.20
N CYS A 539 19.31 33.82 -7.46
CA CYS A 539 18.79 34.98 -8.18
C CYS A 539 18.83 36.30 -7.36
N ASN A 540 19.04 36.23 -6.04
CA ASN A 540 18.92 37.36 -5.12
C ASN A 540 20.26 37.91 -4.56
N GLY A 541 21.44 37.32 -4.87
CA GLY A 541 22.73 37.84 -4.41
C GLY A 541 23.98 37.06 -4.87
N GLU A 542 25.10 37.79 -5.01
CA GLU A 542 26.41 37.41 -5.57
C GLU A 542 27.08 36.17 -4.93
N LEU A 543 27.11 35.03 -5.64
CA LEU A 543 28.19 34.03 -5.52
C LEU A 543 28.27 33.18 -6.80
N GLY A 544 29.48 33.06 -7.34
CA GLY A 544 29.78 32.27 -8.55
C GLY A 544 29.54 30.78 -8.37
N SER A 545 28.99 30.15 -9.41
CA SER A 545 28.76 28.71 -9.57
C SER A 545 28.29 27.97 -8.31
N SER A 546 27.01 28.13 -7.95
CA SER A 546 26.42 27.34 -6.86
C SER A 546 26.50 25.85 -7.19
N SER A 547 27.26 25.12 -6.39
CA SER A 547 27.28 23.67 -6.45
C SER A 547 25.87 23.16 -6.13
N THR A 548 25.32 22.28 -6.98
CA THR A 548 23.98 21.66 -6.82
C THR A 548 23.99 20.59 -5.74
N LEU A 549 24.71 20.86 -4.65
CA LEU A 549 24.91 19.95 -3.53
C LEU A 549 23.73 20.06 -2.57
N LEU A 550 23.23 18.89 -2.16
CA LEU A 550 22.10 18.74 -1.27
C LEU A 550 22.56 17.98 -0.03
N SER A 551 22.46 18.61 1.14
CA SER A 551 22.63 17.92 2.43
C SER A 551 21.61 16.77 2.53
N GLN A 552 22.11 15.55 2.79
CA GLN A 552 21.28 14.37 2.98
C GLN A 552 20.38 14.55 4.20
N GLU A 553 20.90 15.09 5.30
CA GLU A 553 20.10 15.32 6.50
C GLU A 553 18.94 16.30 6.25
N ARG A 554 19.21 17.44 5.57
CA ARG A 554 18.18 18.43 5.21
C ARG A 554 17.15 17.82 4.26
N LEU A 555 17.57 16.99 3.31
CA LEU A 555 16.67 16.28 2.39
C LEU A 555 15.72 15.34 3.14
N ILE A 556 16.23 14.55 4.09
CA ILE A 556 15.43 13.62 4.87
C ILE A 556 14.46 14.37 5.79
N ARG A 557 14.89 15.44 6.45
CA ARG A 557 13.99 16.29 7.26
C ARG A 557 12.86 16.89 6.39
N ARG A 558 13.19 17.35 5.18
CA ARG A 558 12.20 17.89 4.23
C ARG A 558 11.20 16.83 3.78
N ALA A 559 11.69 15.63 3.47
CA ALA A 559 10.89 14.46 3.12
C ALA A 559 9.98 14.01 4.26
N ALA A 560 10.48 14.01 5.50
CA ALA A 560 9.68 13.77 6.70
C ALA A 560 8.53 14.78 6.80
N GLY A 561 8.78 16.08 6.63
CA GLY A 561 7.73 17.10 6.59
C GLY A 561 6.65 16.81 5.55
N LEU A 562 7.05 16.51 4.30
CA LEU A 562 6.10 16.16 3.23
C LEU A 562 5.31 14.87 3.56
N SER A 563 5.96 13.87 4.16
CA SER A 563 5.30 12.63 4.59
C SER A 563 4.22 12.86 5.64
N HIS A 564 4.47 13.72 6.64
CA HIS A 564 3.47 14.08 7.64
C HIS A 564 2.29 14.79 6.98
N PHE A 565 2.57 15.71 6.04
CA PHE A 565 1.56 16.43 5.28
C PHE A 565 0.65 15.51 4.45
N LEU A 566 1.20 14.41 3.94
CA LEU A 566 0.47 13.41 3.14
C LEU A 566 -0.10 12.23 3.97
N SER A 567 -0.05 12.29 5.30
CA SER A 567 -0.43 11.18 6.20
C SER A 567 -1.87 10.67 6.04
N ASN A 568 -2.79 11.51 5.55
CA ASN A 568 -4.17 11.13 5.26
C ASN A 568 -4.36 10.43 3.90
N GLU A 569 -3.37 10.54 3.01
CA GLU A 569 -3.41 9.96 1.66
C GLU A 569 -2.71 8.62 1.61
N VAL A 570 -1.61 8.49 2.36
CA VAL A 570 -0.78 7.29 2.36
C VAL A 570 0.03 7.16 3.63
N GLN A 571 0.14 5.92 4.08
CA GLN A 571 1.05 5.57 5.14
C GLN A 571 2.38 5.12 4.54
N VAL A 572 3.45 5.87 4.79
CA VAL A 572 4.80 5.61 4.25
C VAL A 572 5.57 4.59 5.10
N ALA A 573 5.34 4.59 6.40
CA ALA A 573 6.05 3.75 7.36
C ALA A 573 5.10 2.98 8.29
N MET A 574 5.54 1.83 8.80
CA MET A 574 4.85 1.16 9.89
C MET A 574 4.86 2.03 11.16
N PRO A 575 3.83 1.93 12.03
CA PRO A 575 3.79 2.70 13.28
C PRO A 575 4.96 2.44 14.25
N CYS A 576 5.64 1.31 14.10
CA CYS A 576 6.78 0.91 14.91
C CYS A 576 8.15 1.26 14.30
N GLN A 577 8.16 1.88 13.11
CA GLN A 577 9.37 2.27 12.38
C GLN A 577 9.45 3.80 12.32
N THR A 578 10.66 4.36 12.41
CA THR A 578 10.84 5.81 12.25
C THR A 578 10.77 6.18 10.77
N ILE A 579 10.11 7.28 10.46
CA ILE A 579 10.02 7.80 9.08
C ILE A 579 11.42 8.14 8.53
N TYR A 580 12.33 8.59 9.39
CA TYR A 580 13.72 8.89 9.04
C TYR A 580 14.46 7.66 8.50
N GLN A 581 14.30 6.48 9.13
CA GLN A 581 14.88 5.23 8.62
C GLN A 581 14.34 4.88 7.23
N VAL A 582 13.03 4.99 7.01
CA VAL A 582 12.43 4.70 5.70
C VAL A 582 12.99 5.60 4.59
N PHE A 583 13.24 6.87 4.91
CA PHE A 583 13.84 7.81 3.97
C PHE A 583 15.34 7.65 3.78
N GLN A 584 16.07 7.26 4.82
CA GLN A 584 17.47 6.85 4.70
C GLN A 584 17.61 5.67 3.73
N ASP A 585 16.76 4.65 3.88
CA ASP A 585 16.73 3.50 2.97
C ASP A 585 16.36 3.93 1.54
N ALA A 586 15.42 4.87 1.38
CA ALA A 586 15.03 5.40 0.08
C ALA A 586 16.14 6.18 -0.61
N VAL A 587 16.88 7.02 0.12
CA VAL A 587 18.05 7.73 -0.39
C VAL A 587 19.13 6.74 -0.80
N THR A 588 19.42 5.74 0.03
CA THR A 588 20.40 4.68 -0.27
C THR A 588 20.05 3.95 -1.55
N ARG A 589 18.79 3.52 -1.73
CA ARG A 589 18.33 2.90 -2.99
C ARG A 589 18.50 3.83 -4.21
N LEU A 590 18.18 5.11 -4.08
CA LEU A 590 18.34 6.07 -5.17
C LEU A 590 19.82 6.33 -5.53
N ILE A 591 20.73 6.20 -4.56
CA ILE A 591 22.18 6.22 -4.78
C ILE A 591 22.63 4.94 -5.50
N GLU A 592 22.17 3.77 -5.04
CA GLU A 592 22.46 2.47 -5.70
C GLU A 592 21.96 2.45 -7.16
N TYR A 593 20.84 3.10 -7.44
CA TYR A 593 20.34 3.27 -8.81
C TYR A 593 21.10 4.32 -9.63
N GLY A 594 22.06 5.03 -9.05
CA GLY A 594 22.81 6.10 -9.69
C GLY A 594 21.96 7.34 -10.01
N VAL A 595 20.75 7.46 -9.45
CA VAL A 595 19.88 8.64 -9.62
C VAL A 595 20.38 9.79 -8.77
N LEU A 596 20.85 9.48 -7.56
CA LEU A 596 21.60 10.37 -6.69
C LEU A 596 23.08 9.94 -6.68
N ILE A 597 23.99 10.91 -6.64
CA ILE A 597 25.44 10.70 -6.61
C ILE A 597 25.97 11.37 -5.35
N VAL A 598 26.84 10.69 -4.61
CA VAL A 598 27.55 11.28 -3.46
C VAL A 598 28.68 12.15 -4.00
N ALA A 599 28.78 13.40 -3.54
CA ALA A 599 29.90 14.26 -3.91
C ALA A 599 31.14 13.87 -3.08
N GLU A 600 32.20 13.41 -3.74
CA GLU A 600 33.45 12.96 -3.10
C GLU A 600 34.51 14.07 -2.99
N GLU A 601 34.28 15.24 -3.59
CA GLU A 601 35.20 16.39 -3.59
C GLU A 601 34.53 17.53 -2.77
N ASP A 602 35.27 18.20 -1.88
CA ASP A 602 34.90 19.35 -1.01
C ASP A 602 34.84 19.08 0.53
N GLN A 603 35.23 17.90 1.04
CA GLN A 603 35.31 17.72 2.50
C GLN A 603 36.56 18.34 3.16
N GLU A 604 37.58 18.74 2.39
CA GLU A 604 38.79 19.37 2.92
C GLU A 604 38.75 20.91 2.92
N GLU A 605 37.89 21.57 2.12
CA GLU A 605 37.89 23.05 2.00
C GLU A 605 36.78 23.77 2.79
N LEU A 606 35.85 23.03 3.44
CA LEU A 606 34.72 23.59 4.19
C LEU A 606 34.91 23.57 5.73
N SER A 607 36.16 23.65 6.21
CA SER A 607 36.42 23.90 7.64
C SER A 607 36.08 25.36 8.00
N PRO A 608 35.27 25.64 9.04
CA PRO A 608 35.25 26.97 9.63
C PRO A 608 36.65 27.26 10.17
N SER A 609 37.27 28.36 9.73
CA SER A 609 38.55 28.83 10.25
C SER A 609 38.53 28.83 11.79
N GLU A 610 39.44 28.09 12.41
CA GLU A 610 39.67 28.13 13.85
C GLU A 610 40.02 29.58 14.27
N GLU A 611 39.06 30.29 14.87
CA GLU A 611 39.39 31.48 15.64
C GLU A 611 40.07 31.04 16.95
N PRO A 612 41.27 31.55 17.27
CA PRO A 612 42.00 31.14 18.46
C PRO A 612 41.31 31.70 19.70
N TRP A 613 40.77 30.81 20.53
CA TRP A 613 40.17 31.12 21.83
C TRP A 613 41.05 32.06 22.67
N PRO A 614 40.49 33.12 23.28
CA PRO A 614 41.27 34.02 24.12
C PRO A 614 41.66 33.32 25.43
N LYS A 615 42.96 33.05 25.56
CA LYS A 615 43.62 32.55 26.79
C LYS A 615 43.49 33.57 27.93
N LYS A 616 42.51 33.42 28.81
CA LYS A 616 42.58 33.96 30.18
C LYS A 616 41.71 33.15 31.15
N PHE A 617 42.28 32.10 31.75
CA PHE A 617 42.04 31.79 33.16
C PHE A 617 43.32 31.21 33.78
N PRO A 618 43.67 31.60 35.03
CA PRO A 618 44.89 31.15 35.69
C PRO A 618 44.72 29.76 36.32
N GLU A 619 45.74 28.92 36.14
CA GLU A 619 46.03 27.71 36.92
C GLU A 619 46.45 28.06 38.38
N PRO A 620 46.60 27.09 39.31
CA PRO A 620 46.26 25.66 39.24
C PRO A 620 45.51 25.14 40.48
N LEU A 621 44.76 24.04 40.37
CA LEU A 621 44.68 23.06 41.47
C LEU A 621 44.53 21.65 40.89
N SER A 622 45.54 20.84 41.19
CA SER A 622 45.71 19.42 40.92
C SER A 622 44.52 18.58 41.35
N TRP A 623 44.19 17.53 40.59
CA TRP A 623 44.28 16.13 41.04
C TRP A 623 44.45 15.22 39.82
N ARG A 624 45.53 14.44 39.83
CA ARG A 624 45.73 13.28 38.97
C ARG A 624 44.85 12.14 39.48
N SER A 625 44.18 11.45 38.58
CA SER A 625 44.05 9.99 38.66
C SER A 625 43.96 9.44 37.25
N ASP A 626 45.06 8.83 36.84
CA ASP A 626 45.16 7.95 35.69
C ASP A 626 44.24 6.73 35.92
N GLU A 627 43.21 6.57 35.11
CA GLU A 627 42.60 5.27 34.84
C GLU A 627 42.33 5.24 33.33
N GLU A 628 42.98 4.29 32.67
CA GLU A 628 42.89 4.00 31.24
C GLU A 628 41.54 3.34 30.96
N ASP A 629 40.58 4.10 30.42
CA ASP A 629 39.39 3.53 29.79
C ASP A 629 39.62 3.47 28.27
N GLU A 630 40.01 2.27 27.81
CA GLU A 630 39.92 1.84 26.42
C GLU A 630 38.45 1.85 25.95
N ASP A 631 38.25 2.28 24.70
CA ASP A 631 37.04 2.09 23.88
C ASP A 631 35.75 2.82 24.28
N SER A 632 35.81 4.15 24.24
CA SER A 632 34.63 4.97 23.95
C SER A 632 34.75 5.57 22.54
N ASP A 633 34.33 4.80 21.54
CA ASP A 633 34.09 5.27 20.15
C ASP A 633 32.80 6.14 20.06
N PHE A 634 32.50 6.90 21.11
CA PHE A 634 31.51 7.97 21.14
C PHE A 634 32.19 9.26 20.66
N GLY A 635 32.35 9.42 19.35
CA GLY A 635 32.98 10.64 18.86
C GLY A 635 33.06 10.87 17.36
N GLU A 636 32.72 9.91 16.49
CA GLU A 636 32.52 10.26 15.09
C GLU A 636 31.14 10.91 14.92
N GLU A 637 31.10 12.24 15.08
CA GLU A 637 30.04 13.06 14.49
C GLU A 637 29.87 12.61 13.03
N GLN A 638 28.76 11.92 12.71
CA GLN A 638 28.46 11.50 11.34
C GLN A 638 28.47 12.74 10.45
N ARG A 639 29.56 12.95 9.72
CA ARG A 639 29.68 14.04 8.75
C ARG A 639 28.51 13.96 7.78
N ASP A 640 27.77 15.06 7.66
CA ASP A 640 26.62 15.13 6.75
C ASP A 640 27.09 14.85 5.31
N ARG A 641 26.35 13.97 4.63
CA ARG A 641 26.69 13.54 3.27
C ARG A 641 26.03 14.47 2.27
N TYR A 642 26.79 14.95 1.29
CA TYR A 642 26.27 15.80 0.23
C TYR A 642 25.96 15.00 -1.03
N LEU A 643 24.78 15.26 -1.59
CA LEU A 643 24.21 14.53 -2.72
C LEU A 643 24.01 15.46 -3.92
N LYS A 644 24.13 14.90 -5.12
CA LYS A 644 23.86 15.55 -6.39
C LYS A 644 22.93 14.70 -7.24
N VAL A 645 21.99 15.33 -7.95
CA VAL A 645 21.11 14.63 -8.89
C VAL A 645 21.86 14.33 -10.18
N ASN A 646 21.79 13.07 -10.65
CA ASN A 646 22.41 12.65 -11.89
C ASN A 646 21.77 13.35 -13.11
N GLN A 647 22.62 13.89 -13.99
CA GLN A 647 22.19 14.64 -15.18
C GLN A 647 21.93 13.75 -16.40
N ASN A 648 22.20 12.46 -16.31
CA ASN A 648 21.93 11.50 -17.38
C ASN A 648 20.42 11.42 -17.67
N LYS A 649 20.05 11.60 -18.95
CA LYS A 649 18.65 11.60 -19.42
C LYS A 649 17.77 10.49 -18.84
N PRO A 650 18.17 9.20 -18.84
CA PRO A 650 17.27 8.16 -18.37
C PRO A 650 17.08 8.19 -16.83
N HIS A 651 18.03 8.76 -16.06
CA HIS A 651 17.89 8.95 -14.60
C HIS A 651 16.92 10.09 -14.32
N GLN A 652 17.03 11.18 -15.10
CA GLN A 652 16.09 12.30 -15.04
C GLN A 652 14.66 11.88 -15.40
N GLU A 653 14.48 11.03 -16.42
CA GLU A 653 13.16 10.50 -16.79
C GLU A 653 12.54 9.69 -15.64
N PHE A 654 13.30 8.82 -14.99
CA PHE A 654 12.84 8.05 -13.83
C PHE A 654 12.51 8.96 -12.64
N PHE A 655 13.38 9.93 -12.35
CA PHE A 655 13.15 10.90 -11.29
C PHE A 655 11.90 11.75 -11.51
N THR A 656 11.67 12.16 -12.76
CA THR A 656 10.45 12.89 -13.15
C THR A 656 9.22 11.98 -13.04
N PHE A 657 9.33 10.70 -13.39
CA PHE A 657 8.27 9.71 -13.16
C PHE A 657 7.90 9.64 -11.67
N LEU A 658 8.89 9.52 -10.77
CA LEU A 658 8.66 9.50 -9.33
C LEU A 658 7.89 10.74 -8.85
N GLN A 659 8.30 11.94 -9.30
CA GLN A 659 7.60 13.17 -8.97
C GLN A 659 6.14 13.19 -9.48
N ARG A 660 5.90 12.70 -10.71
CA ARG A 660 4.56 12.62 -11.30
C ARG A 660 3.60 11.69 -10.56
N VAL A 661 4.10 10.68 -9.85
CA VAL A 661 3.26 9.76 -9.06
C VAL A 661 2.51 10.52 -7.96
N ILE A 662 3.14 11.52 -7.33
CA ILE A 662 2.54 12.30 -6.24
C ILE A 662 1.84 13.57 -6.76
N SER A 663 2.19 14.08 -7.95
CA SER A 663 1.65 15.33 -8.52
C SER A 663 0.13 15.49 -8.41
N PRO A 664 -0.73 14.50 -8.71
CA PRO A 664 -2.18 14.68 -8.59
C PRO A 664 -2.65 15.05 -7.17
N VAL A 665 -1.96 14.54 -6.15
CA VAL A 665 -2.25 14.84 -4.74
C VAL A 665 -1.81 16.27 -4.43
N LEU A 666 -0.59 16.66 -4.81
CA LEU A 666 -0.07 18.02 -4.59
C LEU A 666 -0.85 19.09 -5.37
N GLU A 667 -1.33 18.77 -6.57
CA GLU A 667 -2.23 19.63 -7.36
C GLU A 667 -3.59 19.82 -6.66
N ALA A 668 -4.17 18.76 -6.11
CA ALA A 668 -5.41 18.87 -5.33
C ALA A 668 -5.23 19.76 -4.09
N TYR A 669 -4.12 19.59 -3.38
CA TYR A 669 -3.78 20.34 -2.18
C TYR A 669 -3.46 21.81 -2.48
N SER A 670 -2.68 22.10 -3.52
CA SER A 670 -2.41 23.48 -3.96
C SER A 670 -3.67 24.16 -4.50
N GLY A 671 -4.51 23.44 -5.24
CA GLY A 671 -5.83 23.90 -5.66
C GLY A 671 -6.73 24.25 -4.47
N ALA A 672 -6.73 23.41 -3.42
CA ALA A 672 -7.44 23.72 -2.18
C ALA A 672 -6.84 24.92 -1.44
N ALA A 673 -5.51 25.03 -1.35
CA ALA A 673 -4.85 26.18 -0.74
C ALA A 673 -5.24 27.50 -1.45
N ILE A 674 -5.35 27.49 -2.78
CA ILE A 674 -5.88 28.62 -3.56
C ILE A 674 -7.36 28.87 -3.23
N PHE A 675 -8.18 27.80 -3.21
CA PHE A 675 -9.61 27.91 -2.92
C PHE A 675 -9.90 28.48 -1.52
N VAL A 676 -9.05 28.22 -0.52
CA VAL A 676 -9.16 28.77 0.83
C VAL A 676 -9.19 30.31 0.83
N HIS A 677 -8.55 30.99 -0.14
CA HIS A 677 -8.63 32.45 -0.25
C HIS A 677 -10.05 32.97 -0.53
N SER A 678 -10.93 32.13 -1.09
CA SER A 678 -12.33 32.48 -1.35
C SER A 678 -13.25 32.30 -0.12
N LEU A 679 -12.74 31.74 0.98
CA LEU A 679 -13.52 31.52 2.20
C LEU A 679 -13.56 32.79 3.06
N LEU A 680 -14.59 33.62 2.84
CA LEU A 680 -14.80 34.88 3.59
C LEU A 680 -15.73 34.72 4.80
N SER A 681 -16.63 33.73 4.77
CA SER A 681 -17.62 33.49 5.82
C SER A 681 -17.74 32.00 6.19
N PRO A 682 -18.17 31.67 7.42
CA PRO A 682 -18.33 30.29 7.85
C PRO A 682 -19.31 29.52 6.95
N MET A 683 -18.88 28.36 6.47
CA MET A 683 -19.63 27.55 5.50
C MET A 683 -19.83 26.13 6.01
N ALA A 684 -20.98 25.51 5.76
CA ALA A 684 -21.19 24.11 6.12
C ALA A 684 -20.15 23.20 5.44
N GLU A 685 -19.57 22.23 6.17
CA GLU A 685 -18.49 21.36 5.65
C GLU A 685 -18.89 20.66 4.34
N ARG A 686 -20.14 20.21 4.23
CA ARG A 686 -20.68 19.56 3.01
C ARG A 686 -20.68 20.51 1.81
N GLU A 687 -21.08 21.76 2.04
CA GLU A 687 -21.14 22.79 1.01
C GLU A 687 -19.73 23.19 0.57
N TYR A 688 -18.81 23.39 1.52
CA TYR A 688 -17.41 23.69 1.26
C TYR A 688 -16.76 22.59 0.42
N THR A 689 -16.92 21.33 0.83
CA THR A 689 -16.39 20.16 0.11
C THR A 689 -16.94 20.08 -1.31
N GLN A 690 -18.23 20.38 -1.51
CA GLN A 690 -18.84 20.34 -2.84
C GLN A 690 -18.37 21.49 -3.74
N LYS A 691 -18.22 22.70 -3.19
CA LYS A 691 -17.69 23.87 -3.92
C LYS A 691 -16.22 23.66 -4.30
N LEU A 692 -15.40 23.16 -3.39
CA LEU A 692 -14.00 22.81 -3.66
C LEU A 692 -13.91 21.74 -4.76
N PHE A 693 -14.72 20.68 -4.68
CA PHE A 693 -14.75 19.64 -5.71
C PHE A 693 -15.09 20.21 -7.10
N ARG A 694 -16.11 21.08 -7.20
CA ARG A 694 -16.45 21.74 -8.47
C ARG A 694 -15.32 22.64 -8.96
N TYR A 695 -14.68 23.39 -8.06
CA TYR A 695 -13.55 24.24 -8.40
C TYR A 695 -12.38 23.45 -9.00
N LEU A 696 -11.99 22.33 -8.37
CA LEU A 696 -10.93 21.47 -8.91
C LEU A 696 -11.33 20.86 -10.26
N LEU A 697 -12.56 20.39 -10.40
CA LEU A 697 -13.05 19.85 -11.67
C LEU A 697 -12.98 20.90 -12.80
N THR A 698 -13.42 22.14 -12.56
CA THR A 698 -13.31 23.23 -13.54
C THR A 698 -11.85 23.52 -13.93
N ARG A 699 -10.88 23.38 -13.01
CA ARG A 699 -9.46 23.53 -13.35
C ARG A 699 -8.97 22.44 -14.29
N THR A 700 -9.42 21.20 -14.06
CA THR A 700 -9.05 20.07 -14.93
C THR A 700 -9.69 20.18 -16.31
N GLU A 701 -10.95 20.63 -16.40
CA GLU A 701 -11.64 20.86 -17.67
C GLU A 701 -10.98 21.98 -18.50
N LYS A 702 -10.36 22.96 -17.83
CA LYS A 702 -9.58 24.03 -18.46
C LYS A 702 -8.13 23.63 -18.80
N GLY A 703 -7.73 22.39 -18.52
CA GLY A 703 -6.36 21.92 -18.75
C GLY A 703 -5.31 22.53 -17.82
N VAL A 704 -5.73 23.15 -16.70
CA VAL A 704 -4.82 23.78 -15.71
C VAL A 704 -4.26 22.75 -14.71
N ALA A 705 -4.91 21.59 -14.58
CA ALA A 705 -4.52 20.53 -13.67
C ALA A 705 -4.86 19.17 -14.28
N ALA A 706 -4.20 18.11 -13.81
CA ALA A 706 -4.49 16.74 -14.21
C ALA A 706 -5.85 16.30 -13.65
N PHE A 707 -6.66 15.59 -14.44
CA PHE A 707 -7.99 15.10 -14.03
C PHE A 707 -7.95 14.29 -12.72
N GLU A 708 -6.87 13.55 -12.51
CA GLU A 708 -6.60 12.71 -11.36
C GLU A 708 -6.57 13.50 -10.03
N SER A 709 -6.31 14.81 -10.08
CA SER A 709 -6.33 15.71 -8.91
C SER A 709 -7.75 16.07 -8.45
N ALA A 710 -8.76 15.95 -9.32
CA ALA A 710 -10.13 16.36 -9.05
C ALA A 710 -11.04 15.20 -8.65
N THR A 711 -10.56 14.25 -7.85
CA THR A 711 -11.42 13.18 -7.31
C THR A 711 -12.08 13.61 -6.00
N HIS A 712 -13.34 13.21 -5.78
CA HIS A 712 -14.05 13.52 -4.53
C HIS A 712 -13.39 12.88 -3.29
N TYR A 713 -12.60 11.82 -3.47
CA TYR A 713 -11.79 11.21 -2.42
C TYR A 713 -10.66 12.16 -1.96
N LEU A 714 -9.84 12.65 -2.90
CA LEU A 714 -8.77 13.61 -2.59
C LEU A 714 -9.32 14.86 -1.93
N VAL A 715 -10.42 15.42 -2.44
CA VAL A 715 -11.05 16.62 -1.84
C VAL A 715 -11.40 16.41 -0.37
N LYS A 716 -11.95 15.25 0.00
CA LYS A 716 -12.29 14.94 1.40
C LYS A 716 -11.05 14.82 2.27
N ASN A 717 -10.00 14.18 1.77
CA ASN A 717 -8.74 14.04 2.48
C ASN A 717 -8.01 15.37 2.62
N THR A 718 -8.06 16.24 1.62
CA THR A 718 -7.51 17.61 1.69
C THR A 718 -8.25 18.44 2.73
N VAL A 719 -9.59 18.43 2.75
CA VAL A 719 -10.37 19.11 3.80
C VAL A 719 -9.99 18.57 5.18
N LYS A 720 -9.89 17.25 5.35
CA LYS A 720 -9.46 16.63 6.62
C LYS A 720 -8.06 17.10 7.03
N THR A 721 -7.11 17.11 6.10
CA THR A 721 -5.73 17.53 6.36
C THR A 721 -5.67 19.01 6.73
N PHE A 722 -6.45 19.87 6.07
CA PHE A 722 -6.50 21.30 6.37
C PHE A 722 -7.13 21.59 7.73
N LYS A 723 -8.05 20.73 8.20
CA LYS A 723 -8.53 20.78 9.60
C LYS A 723 -7.44 20.39 10.58
N GLU A 724 -6.74 19.28 10.33
CA GLU A 724 -5.67 18.78 11.20
C GLU A 724 -4.44 19.70 11.25
N LEU A 725 -4.17 20.43 10.16
CA LEU A 725 -3.12 21.45 10.09
C LEU A 725 -3.50 22.76 10.81
N GLY A 726 -4.77 22.91 11.19
CA GLY A 726 -5.28 24.16 11.77
C GLY A 726 -5.54 25.26 10.74
N VAL A 727 -5.68 24.96 9.44
CA VAL A 727 -6.10 25.95 8.42
C VAL A 727 -7.60 26.24 8.54
N LEU A 728 -8.39 25.18 8.69
CA LEU A 728 -9.84 25.23 8.83
C LEU A 728 -10.23 24.83 10.25
N LYS A 729 -10.98 25.70 10.94
CA LYS A 729 -11.55 25.42 12.26
C LYS A 729 -12.99 24.95 12.11
N GLU A 730 -13.34 23.90 12.85
CA GLU A 730 -14.68 23.32 12.89
C GLU A 730 -15.49 23.92 14.04
N ARG A 731 -16.69 24.42 13.74
CA ARG A 731 -17.67 24.90 14.72
C ARG A 731 -19.00 24.20 14.49
N CYS A 732 -19.46 23.44 15.46
CA CYS A 732 -20.73 22.73 15.41
C CYS A 732 -21.80 23.53 16.15
N GLU A 733 -22.79 24.04 15.42
CA GLU A 733 -23.97 24.71 15.96
C GLU A 733 -25.22 24.03 15.37
N ASP A 734 -26.24 23.76 16.20
CA ASP A 734 -27.51 23.14 15.79
C ASP A 734 -27.38 21.85 14.95
N GLY A 735 -26.37 21.02 15.25
CA GLY A 735 -26.10 19.77 14.52
C GLY A 735 -25.47 19.95 13.13
N VAL A 736 -25.12 21.18 12.74
CA VAL A 736 -24.41 21.50 11.50
C VAL A 736 -22.97 21.94 11.82
N CYS A 737 -22.02 21.16 11.30
CA CYS A 737 -20.61 21.53 11.30
C CYS A 737 -20.34 22.60 10.22
N ARG A 738 -19.87 23.76 10.67
CA ARG A 738 -19.41 24.88 9.84
C ARG A 738 -17.90 24.99 9.92
N LEU A 739 -17.28 25.30 8.79
CA LEU A 739 -15.86 25.53 8.62
C LEU A 739 -15.60 27.03 8.52
N GLU A 740 -14.66 27.52 9.33
CA GLU A 740 -14.14 28.88 9.30
C GLU A 740 -12.61 28.88 9.23
N LEU A 741 -12.01 30.00 8.80
CA LEU A 741 -10.55 30.15 8.86
C LEU A 741 -10.10 30.25 10.31
N SER A 742 -9.03 29.55 10.67
CA SER A 742 -8.38 29.75 11.97
C SER A 742 -7.73 31.13 12.06
N THR A 743 -7.51 31.61 13.28
CA THR A 743 -6.81 32.88 13.55
C THR A 743 -5.43 32.92 12.89
N THR A 744 -4.71 31.79 12.87
CA THR A 744 -3.40 31.63 12.25
C THR A 744 -3.43 31.84 10.73
N PHE A 745 -4.51 31.44 10.04
CA PHE A 745 -4.65 31.52 8.59
C PHE A 745 -5.60 32.63 8.09
N GLN A 746 -6.12 33.47 8.99
CA GLN A 746 -6.81 34.72 8.65
C GLN A 746 -5.91 35.71 7.89
N PRO A 747 -4.61 35.88 8.24
CA PRO A 747 -3.70 36.70 7.43
C PRO A 747 -3.46 36.08 6.06
N GLN A 748 -3.58 36.88 5.01
CA GLN A 748 -3.33 36.44 3.63
C GLN A 748 -1.88 35.95 3.43
N ALA A 749 -0.91 36.54 4.15
CA ALA A 749 0.49 36.13 4.10
C ALA A 749 0.68 34.66 4.50
N ASN A 750 -0.01 34.19 5.54
CA ASN A 750 0.13 32.80 6.02
C ASN A 750 -0.51 31.81 5.05
N ARG A 751 -1.61 32.20 4.38
CA ARG A 751 -2.19 31.39 3.29
C ARG A 751 -1.26 31.30 2.08
N ASN A 752 -0.61 32.41 1.72
CA ASN A 752 0.40 32.40 0.65
C ASN A 752 1.59 31.51 1.02
N LYS A 753 2.08 31.57 2.27
CA LYS A 753 3.16 30.68 2.76
C LYS A 753 2.79 29.20 2.63
N LEU A 754 1.56 28.82 3.01
CA LEU A 754 1.06 27.45 2.79
C LEU A 754 1.03 27.08 1.31
N LEU A 755 0.54 27.95 0.44
CA LEU A 755 0.52 27.71 -1.00
C LEU A 755 1.95 27.53 -1.55
N HIS A 756 2.88 28.41 -1.18
CA HIS A 756 4.28 28.31 -1.58
C HIS A 756 4.95 27.02 -1.08
N TYR A 757 4.67 26.61 0.17
CA TYR A 757 5.15 25.35 0.71
C TYR A 757 4.72 24.17 -0.16
N ILE A 758 3.44 24.08 -0.53
CA ILE A 758 2.93 22.99 -1.36
C ILE A 758 3.52 23.05 -2.78
N LEU A 759 3.51 24.23 -3.40
CA LEU A 759 4.02 24.42 -4.77
C LEU A 759 5.52 24.13 -4.88
N GLY A 760 6.29 24.27 -3.79
CA GLY A 760 7.70 23.89 -3.75
C GLY A 760 7.93 22.45 -4.19
N PHE A 761 7.03 21.53 -3.82
CA PHE A 761 7.12 20.10 -4.14
C PHE A 761 6.50 19.70 -5.48
N SER A 762 5.67 20.56 -6.08
CA SER A 762 4.91 20.25 -7.29
C SER A 762 5.74 20.43 -8.56
N LEU A 763 5.72 19.45 -9.45
CA LEU A 763 6.06 19.68 -10.86
C LEU A 763 5.03 20.66 -11.44
N LEU A 764 5.50 21.81 -11.93
CA LEU A 764 4.66 22.84 -12.55
C LEU A 764 4.46 22.55 -14.03
#